data_AF-A0A7W0FTZ3-F1
#
_entry.id   AF-A0A7W0FTZ3-F1
#
_cell.length_a   1.000
_cell.length_b   1.000
_cell.length_c   1.000
_cell.angle_alpha   90.00
_cell.angle_beta   90.00
_cell.angle_gamma   90.00
#
_symmetry.space_group_name_H-M   'P 1'
#
loop_
_entity.id
_entity.type
_entity.pdbx_description
1 polymer ?
#
loop_
_entity_poly.entity_id
_entity_poly.type
_entity_poly.pdbx_seq_one_letter_code
_entity_poly.pdbx_strand_id
1 'polypeptide(L)'
;MQSENQFHRHLELWARSHPKEALLMPYIDTEGLAFCETVAGEHNLCREIDGTTATFYEQSGALDEAKKWFSTIDSTHVGALYVYGLGLGYYYKSAAEWLHADKERTLIFLEDDLVVLHRFFELDQAAELLNDPQVYIAYLRDPSITSEVLDEVYWHVALDTAQVSALNYYKKTKKATYEKLCFEVAYGSELKKALIEEYLEFGAPFFANCYQNLLDLPRAYRGNSIYGKFQKIPAIICGAGPSLEKNMELLKQLHGRALIFAGGSAINILNTASIQPHLCGAIDPNEAQNVRLSNTQAYEVPFFYRNRLNPHALKTIHGPHLYLTGSGGYDVAQFFESKFGLEGDDIDEGHNVVTFCLEIAQRMGCDPIIFLGMDLAFTDRKTYSSGVVFDPAVEQKTLDEYANFETTGLMHKDIYGKPIYTLWKWISESEWIGEWAKNHPEIKLVNCTEGGIGFPSIIKKPFKEAAEELLVKQYDLEGLVHSEIQLSGMTGVTESEVIATMTELQASLSRCLENLEALITDVEATKEKLLNVSVTEPIQQSGLAALAEIELADEVGYTAILAIFNQVYARLLNSELQQIQHNIEYSSDQERQLKRSDLNSKRLKFLYTVAGVNRQIIDYAIEQHGKKQDVVGEKPREEVISPFRQDPKVSRLKWKQEFTEMDVKNVYYPSGAIRGVFHFKAGLLHGFSAFYNEDGGILAKDFFFKGEQDGESLWYYSSGQLYSKQEFSKGLRHGPQLYYDIEGRLRTELHYQQGRMINSAKLYDAEGILERIVTFANPS
;
A
#
# COMPACT_ATOMS: atom_id res chain seq x y z
N MET A 1 24.62 16.33 46.96
CA MET A 1 24.64 15.00 47.62
C MET A 1 23.31 14.25 47.56
N GLN A 2 22.20 14.66 48.20
CA GLN A 2 20.94 13.88 48.10
C GLN A 2 20.28 13.95 46.71
N SER A 3 20.10 15.14 46.11
CA SER A 3 19.53 15.26 44.76
C SER A 3 20.45 14.74 43.65
N GLU A 4 21.76 14.80 43.88
CA GLU A 4 22.79 14.30 42.95
C GLU A 4 22.79 12.77 42.89
N ASN A 5 22.71 12.08 44.04
CA ASN A 5 22.53 10.63 44.10
C ASN A 5 21.19 10.18 43.50
N GLN A 6 20.15 11.00 43.62
CA GLN A 6 18.83 10.74 43.05
C GLN A 6 18.82 10.86 41.54
N PHE A 7 19.37 11.95 41.00
CA PHE A 7 19.53 12.15 39.56
C PHE A 7 20.25 10.97 38.91
N HIS A 8 21.39 10.54 39.49
CA HIS A 8 22.13 9.39 38.97
C HIS A 8 21.32 8.09 39.00
N ARG A 9 20.51 7.86 40.04
CA ARG A 9 19.63 6.68 40.11
C ARG A 9 18.57 6.69 39.02
N HIS A 10 17.94 7.84 38.75
CA HIS A 10 16.94 7.95 37.67
C HIS A 10 17.58 7.86 36.28
N LEU A 11 18.77 8.44 36.11
CA LEU A 11 19.56 8.31 34.90
C LEU A 11 19.92 6.86 34.61
N GLU A 12 20.31 6.08 35.63
CA GLU A 12 20.57 4.64 35.48
C GLU A 12 19.34 3.83 35.06
N LEU A 13 18.13 4.25 35.47
CA LEU A 13 16.89 3.62 35.02
C LEU A 13 16.64 3.90 33.54
N TRP A 14 16.75 5.16 33.12
CA TRP A 14 16.52 5.56 31.74
C TRP A 14 17.63 5.09 30.76
N ALA A 15 18.88 5.02 31.22
CA ALA A 15 20.02 4.52 30.45
C ALA A 15 19.86 3.07 29.97
N ARG A 16 18.93 2.31 30.56
CA ARG A 16 18.60 0.94 30.13
C ARG A 16 17.99 0.92 28.73
N SER A 17 17.15 1.91 28.40
CA SER A 17 16.54 2.05 27.07
C SER A 17 17.26 3.08 26.20
N HIS A 18 17.90 4.10 26.79
CA HIS A 18 18.54 5.21 26.07
C HIS A 18 20.02 5.39 26.45
N PRO A 19 20.89 4.38 26.21
CA PRO A 19 22.26 4.40 26.71
C PRO A 19 23.11 5.51 26.07
N LYS A 20 22.83 5.91 24.83
CA LYS A 20 23.60 6.96 24.13
C LYS A 20 23.30 8.34 24.68
N GLU A 21 22.02 8.62 24.90
CA GLU A 21 21.51 9.90 25.40
C GLU A 21 21.85 10.06 26.89
N ALA A 22 21.79 8.98 27.67
CA ALA A 22 22.16 8.99 29.07
C ALA A 22 23.63 9.38 29.31
N LEU A 23 24.54 9.09 28.37
CA LEU A 23 25.94 9.54 28.44
C LEU A 23 26.10 11.06 28.34
N LEU A 24 25.14 11.74 27.70
CA LEU A 24 25.16 13.20 27.53
C LEU A 24 24.64 13.92 28.78
N MET A 25 23.71 13.30 29.52
CA MET A 25 22.97 13.91 30.63
C MET A 25 23.84 14.64 31.68
N PRO A 26 24.97 14.10 32.16
CA PRO A 26 25.81 14.79 33.14
C PRO A 26 26.48 16.09 32.64
N TYR A 27 26.48 16.32 31.33
CA TYR A 27 27.15 17.45 30.68
C TYR A 27 26.17 18.52 30.16
N ILE A 28 24.88 18.37 30.45
CA ILE A 28 23.84 19.27 29.94
C ILE A 28 23.81 20.54 30.79
N ASP A 29 23.88 21.69 30.11
CA ASP A 29 23.69 22.99 30.74
C ASP A 29 22.21 23.20 31.07
N THR A 30 21.93 23.45 32.34
CA THR A 30 20.58 23.64 32.87
C THR A 30 20.28 25.09 33.28
N GLU A 31 21.22 26.03 33.09
CA GLU A 31 21.06 27.43 33.52
C GLU A 31 19.85 28.13 32.87
N GLY A 32 19.50 27.74 31.65
CA GLY A 32 18.36 28.29 30.90
C GLY A 32 16.98 27.73 31.29
N LEU A 33 16.87 26.87 32.30
CA LEU A 33 15.60 26.29 32.77
C LEU A 33 15.65 26.06 34.28
N ALA A 34 14.88 26.84 35.03
CA ALA A 34 14.88 26.79 36.49
C ALA A 34 13.57 26.20 37.03
N PHE A 35 13.63 25.67 38.25
CA PHE A 35 12.42 25.37 39.01
C PHE A 35 11.79 26.65 39.52
N CYS A 36 10.46 26.72 39.43
CA CYS A 36 9.64 27.69 40.12
C CYS A 36 8.45 26.97 40.78
N GLU A 37 7.55 27.73 41.41
CA GLU A 37 6.37 27.19 42.06
C GLU A 37 5.10 27.77 41.46
N THR A 38 4.04 26.97 41.41
CA THR A 38 2.67 27.46 41.18
C THR A 38 2.15 28.19 42.42
N VAL A 39 1.05 28.93 42.28
CA VAL A 39 0.36 29.57 43.42
C VAL A 39 -0.13 28.53 44.44
N ALA A 40 -0.34 27.29 44.01
CA ALA A 40 -0.71 26.16 44.85
C ALA A 40 0.48 25.49 45.58
N GLY A 41 1.72 25.97 45.36
CA GLY A 41 2.93 25.41 45.96
C GLY A 41 3.45 24.14 45.27
N GLU A 42 3.04 23.88 44.03
CA GLU A 42 3.52 22.74 43.24
C GLU A 42 4.75 23.14 42.41
N HIS A 43 5.68 22.22 42.17
CA HIS A 43 6.82 22.49 41.30
C HIS A 43 6.39 22.77 39.86
N ASN A 44 7.06 23.74 39.24
CA ASN A 44 6.88 24.14 37.85
C ASN A 44 8.27 24.43 37.25
N LEU A 45 8.33 24.55 35.94
CA LEU A 45 9.54 24.95 35.21
C LEU A 45 9.32 26.33 34.61
N CYS A 46 10.31 27.20 34.76
CA CYS A 46 10.32 28.50 34.11
C CYS A 46 11.56 28.72 33.25
N ARG A 47 11.34 29.41 32.13
CA ARG A 47 12.38 29.87 31.21
C ARG A 47 12.18 31.34 30.92
N GLU A 48 13.25 32.11 30.97
CA GLU A 48 13.23 33.51 30.55
C GLU A 48 13.31 33.59 29.02
N ILE A 49 12.31 34.21 28.40
CA ILE A 49 12.23 34.42 26.95
C ILE A 49 11.91 35.90 26.71
N ASP A 50 12.83 36.62 26.07
CA ASP A 50 12.68 38.05 25.72
C ASP A 50 12.26 38.95 26.91
N GLY A 51 12.76 38.65 28.11
CA GLY A 51 12.45 39.38 29.34
C GLY A 51 11.09 39.05 29.97
N THR A 52 10.41 37.99 29.48
CA THR A 52 9.19 37.44 30.06
C THR A 52 9.45 36.03 30.57
N THR A 53 9.06 35.75 31.81
CA THR A 53 9.10 34.40 32.38
C THR A 53 7.98 33.54 31.77
N ALA A 54 8.34 32.54 30.98
CA ALA A 54 7.42 31.53 30.48
C ALA A 54 7.40 30.32 31.41
N THR A 55 6.22 29.81 31.77
CA THR A 55 6.08 28.63 32.64
C THR A 55 5.48 27.45 31.89
N PHE A 56 5.91 26.23 32.25
CA PHE A 56 5.48 24.99 31.60
C PHE A 56 4.06 24.57 32.01
N TYR A 57 3.65 24.94 33.23
CA TYR A 57 2.31 24.70 33.75
C TYR A 57 1.59 26.00 34.13
N GLU A 58 0.26 25.95 34.19
CA GLU A 58 -0.62 27.00 34.70
C GLU A 58 -0.25 27.37 36.13
N GLN A 59 -0.18 28.67 36.40
CA GLN A 59 0.12 29.19 37.74
C GLN A 59 -0.94 28.83 38.78
N SER A 60 -2.17 28.51 38.35
CA SER A 60 -3.23 28.03 39.23
C SER A 60 -3.00 26.61 39.77
N GLY A 61 -2.17 25.80 39.11
CA GLY A 61 -1.87 24.42 39.53
C GLY A 61 -1.57 23.50 38.35
N ALA A 62 -0.45 22.78 38.41
CA ALA A 62 0.03 21.84 37.41
C ALA A 62 -0.80 20.54 37.38
N LEU A 63 -1.22 20.04 38.55
CA LEU A 63 -2.06 18.84 38.62
C LEU A 63 -3.49 19.11 38.11
N ASP A 64 -4.05 20.27 38.42
CA ASP A 64 -5.37 20.67 37.94
C ASP A 64 -5.37 20.88 36.42
N GLU A 65 -4.31 21.47 35.86
CA GLU A 65 -4.10 21.54 34.42
C GLU A 65 -4.10 20.14 33.80
N ALA A 66 -3.29 19.21 34.35
CA ALA A 66 -3.19 17.85 33.85
C ALA A 66 -4.54 17.09 33.91
N LYS A 67 -5.33 17.28 34.98
CA LYS A 67 -6.69 16.69 35.08
C LYS A 67 -7.64 17.26 34.03
N LYS A 68 -7.62 18.58 33.81
CA LYS A 68 -8.42 19.22 32.76
C LYS A 68 -7.99 18.69 31.39
N TRP A 69 -6.69 18.58 31.13
CA TRP A 69 -6.15 18.01 29.90
C TRP A 69 -6.69 16.59 29.68
N PHE A 70 -6.56 15.70 30.67
CA PHE A 70 -7.00 14.31 30.51
C PHE A 70 -8.50 14.20 30.25
N SER A 71 -9.32 15.09 30.82
CA SER A 71 -10.77 15.13 30.54
C SER A 71 -11.13 15.49 29.10
N THR A 72 -10.18 16.02 28.32
CA THR A 72 -10.37 16.30 26.87
C THR A 72 -9.97 15.14 25.97
N ILE A 73 -9.36 14.09 26.51
CA ILE A 73 -8.93 12.90 25.79
C ILE A 73 -10.13 11.94 25.70
N ASP A 74 -10.46 11.48 24.48
CA ASP A 74 -11.44 10.41 24.31
C ASP A 74 -10.76 9.06 24.57
N SER A 75 -10.78 8.65 25.83
CA SER A 75 -10.08 7.45 26.28
C SER A 75 -10.81 6.13 26.00
N THR A 76 -11.99 6.17 25.36
CA THR A 76 -12.93 5.03 25.27
C THR A 76 -12.39 3.89 24.40
N HIS A 77 -11.66 4.25 23.34
CA HIS A 77 -11.11 3.32 22.35
C HIS A 77 -9.65 3.62 22.03
N VAL A 78 -8.85 4.01 23.03
CA VAL A 78 -7.42 4.31 22.86
C VAL A 78 -6.59 3.27 23.59
N GLY A 79 -5.72 2.57 22.86
CA GLY A 79 -4.71 1.68 23.42
C GLY A 79 -3.39 2.39 23.68
N ALA A 80 -3.05 3.41 22.89
CA ALA A 80 -1.80 4.17 23.03
C ALA A 80 -2.03 5.68 23.10
N LEU A 81 -1.50 6.33 24.14
CA LEU A 81 -1.56 7.79 24.29
C LEU A 81 -0.16 8.39 24.16
N TYR A 82 0.04 9.17 23.11
CA TYR A 82 1.25 9.95 22.87
C TYR A 82 1.09 11.35 23.46
N VAL A 83 2.08 11.81 24.22
CA VAL A 83 2.10 13.13 24.86
C VAL A 83 3.38 13.85 24.48
N TYR A 84 3.27 14.91 23.68
CA TYR A 84 4.40 15.78 23.36
C TYR A 84 4.74 16.69 24.54
N GLY A 85 5.96 16.53 25.05
CA GLY A 85 6.48 17.11 26.27
C GLY A 85 6.29 16.18 27.48
N LEU A 86 7.34 15.99 28.28
CA LEU A 86 7.29 15.30 29.57
C LEU A 86 7.02 16.28 30.71
N GLY A 87 7.68 17.45 30.64
CA GLY A 87 7.71 18.41 31.73
C GLY A 87 8.22 17.78 33.03
N LEU A 88 7.45 17.93 34.11
CA LEU A 88 7.72 17.33 35.41
C LEU A 88 6.90 16.04 35.69
N GLY A 89 6.14 15.51 34.71
CA GLY A 89 5.42 14.24 34.86
C GLY A 89 4.00 14.32 35.46
N TYR A 90 3.40 15.51 35.60
CA TYR A 90 2.02 15.66 36.11
C TYR A 90 0.95 15.00 35.23
N TYR A 91 1.19 14.91 33.92
CA TYR A 91 0.25 14.33 32.96
C TYR A 91 0.16 12.81 33.12
N TYR A 92 1.27 12.14 33.48
CA TYR A 92 1.25 10.72 33.88
C TYR A 92 0.31 10.48 35.06
N LYS A 93 0.40 11.30 36.12
CA LYS A 93 -0.47 11.16 37.30
C LYS A 93 -1.96 11.25 36.97
N SER A 94 -2.32 12.07 35.98
CA SER A 94 -3.72 12.21 35.56
C SER A 94 -4.19 11.06 34.67
N ALA A 95 -3.27 10.44 33.91
CA ALA A 95 -3.56 9.31 33.05
C ALA A 95 -3.41 7.94 33.75
N ALA A 96 -2.80 7.87 34.94
CA ALA A 96 -2.44 6.62 35.61
C ALA A 96 -3.63 5.67 35.84
N GLU A 97 -4.79 6.19 36.29
CA GLU A 97 -5.98 5.35 36.49
C GLU A 97 -6.47 4.71 35.17
N TRP A 98 -6.40 5.44 34.07
CA TRP A 98 -6.71 4.91 32.74
C TRP A 98 -5.64 3.92 32.29
N LEU A 99 -4.37 4.26 32.45
CA LEU A 99 -3.24 3.42 32.03
C LEU A 99 -3.31 2.05 32.70
N HIS A 100 -3.47 2.01 34.03
CA HIS A 100 -3.44 0.77 34.81
C HIS A 100 -4.76 -0.01 34.80
N ALA A 101 -5.84 0.55 34.25
CA ALA A 101 -7.10 -0.16 34.08
C ALA A 101 -7.03 -1.27 33.02
N ASP A 102 -6.06 -1.20 32.11
CA ASP A 102 -5.81 -2.21 31.09
C ASP A 102 -4.31 -2.35 30.84
N LYS A 103 -3.76 -3.57 31.00
CA LYS A 103 -2.32 -3.83 30.92
C LYS A 103 -1.75 -3.66 29.51
N GLU A 104 -2.61 -3.67 28.49
CA GLU A 104 -2.20 -3.46 27.10
C GLU A 104 -2.07 -1.97 26.77
N ARG A 105 -2.54 -1.06 27.64
CA ARG A 105 -2.42 0.38 27.39
C ARG A 105 -0.98 0.84 27.51
N THR A 106 -0.60 1.79 26.67
CA THR A 106 0.72 2.42 26.70
C THR A 106 0.62 3.94 26.71
N LEU A 107 1.45 4.58 27.54
CA LEU A 107 1.63 6.03 27.58
C LEU A 107 3.04 6.37 27.08
N ILE A 108 3.13 7.16 26.01
CA ILE A 108 4.39 7.55 25.40
C ILE A 108 4.62 9.04 25.55
N PHE A 109 5.71 9.43 26.20
CA PHE A 109 6.18 10.82 26.20
C PHE A 109 7.17 11.05 25.07
N LEU A 110 6.90 12.06 24.25
CA LEU A 110 7.80 12.54 23.20
C LEU A 110 8.48 13.82 23.71
N GLU A 111 9.75 13.77 24.08
CA GLU A 111 10.47 14.92 24.63
C GLU A 111 11.62 15.33 23.70
N ASP A 112 11.72 16.61 23.37
CA ASP A 112 12.73 17.16 22.45
C ASP A 112 13.73 18.09 23.15
N ASP A 113 13.58 18.31 24.47
CA ASP A 113 14.48 19.13 25.28
C ASP A 113 15.12 18.30 26.41
N LEU A 114 16.40 17.94 26.26
CA LEU A 114 17.12 17.17 27.28
C LEU A 114 17.24 17.91 28.62
N VAL A 115 17.15 19.25 28.64
CA VAL A 115 17.18 20.03 29.88
C VAL A 115 15.92 19.73 30.71
N VAL A 116 14.78 19.50 30.05
CA VAL A 116 13.52 19.11 30.70
C VAL A 116 13.66 17.71 31.32
N LEU A 117 14.20 16.74 30.57
CA LEU A 117 14.49 15.40 31.09
C LEU A 117 15.45 15.44 32.29
N HIS A 118 16.51 16.25 32.21
CA HIS A 118 17.44 16.43 33.31
C HIS A 118 16.73 16.93 34.56
N ARG A 119 15.93 18.00 34.44
CA ARG A 119 15.15 18.56 35.55
C ARG A 119 14.15 17.56 36.11
N PHE A 120 13.51 16.76 35.26
CA PHE A 120 12.61 15.70 35.72
C PHE A 120 13.34 14.66 36.58
N PHE A 121 14.54 14.22 36.18
CA PHE A 121 15.33 13.23 36.93
C PHE A 121 15.80 13.73 38.31
N GLU A 122 15.80 15.03 38.56
CA GLU A 122 16.07 15.60 39.88
C GLU A 122 14.91 15.42 40.88
N LEU A 123 13.71 15.01 40.42
CA LEU A 123 12.50 14.89 41.26
C LEU A 123 12.23 13.48 41.78
N ASP A 124 11.64 13.37 42.98
CA ASP A 124 11.29 12.07 43.59
C ASP A 124 10.28 11.28 42.77
N GLN A 125 9.33 11.99 42.14
CA GLN A 125 8.26 11.39 41.35
C GLN A 125 8.75 10.78 40.02
N ALA A 126 9.98 11.06 39.58
CA ALA A 126 10.52 10.45 38.37
C ALA A 126 10.64 8.93 38.48
N ALA A 127 10.92 8.41 39.69
CA ALA A 127 10.98 6.97 39.92
C ALA A 127 9.67 6.24 39.59
N GLU A 128 8.51 6.85 39.88
CA GLU A 128 7.21 6.22 39.65
C GLU A 128 7.00 5.96 38.15
N LEU A 129 7.21 7.00 37.34
CA LEU A 129 7.05 6.96 35.89
C LEU A 129 8.13 6.07 35.22
N LEU A 130 9.39 6.17 35.64
CA LEU A 130 10.51 5.42 35.05
C LEU A 130 10.47 3.92 35.34
N ASN A 131 9.74 3.47 36.36
CA ASN A 131 9.58 2.05 36.69
C ASN A 131 8.26 1.46 36.17
N ASP A 132 7.38 2.27 35.58
CA ASP A 132 6.10 1.81 35.05
C ASP A 132 6.30 1.12 33.69
N PRO A 133 5.98 -0.18 33.56
CA PRO A 133 6.19 -0.92 32.31
C PRO A 133 5.26 -0.47 31.17
N GLN A 134 4.20 0.28 31.47
CA GLN A 134 3.27 0.83 30.50
C GLN A 134 3.67 2.24 30.02
N VAL A 135 4.81 2.78 30.49
CA VAL A 135 5.30 4.10 30.11
C VAL A 135 6.60 4.01 29.30
N TYR A 136 6.64 4.73 28.18
CA TYR A 136 7.84 4.90 27.37
C TYR A 136 8.18 6.39 27.23
N ILE A 137 9.47 6.75 27.36
CA ILE A 137 9.96 8.12 27.15
C ILE A 137 10.88 8.11 25.94
N ALA A 138 10.41 8.67 24.82
CA ALA A 138 11.18 8.79 23.59
C ALA A 138 11.82 10.18 23.50
N TYR A 139 13.15 10.23 23.33
CA TYR A 139 13.86 11.49 23.10
C TYR A 139 13.97 11.80 21.61
N LEU A 140 13.42 12.95 21.20
CA LEU A 140 13.44 13.46 19.82
C LEU A 140 14.66 14.37 19.61
N ARG A 141 15.77 13.81 19.15
CA ARG A 141 17.04 14.53 18.95
C ARG A 141 16.95 15.66 17.92
N ASP A 142 16.16 15.47 16.87
CA ASP A 142 15.83 16.47 15.86
C ASP A 142 14.37 16.26 15.42
N PRO A 143 13.46 17.22 15.65
CA PRO A 143 12.09 17.12 15.18
C PRO A 143 11.94 17.10 13.65
N SER A 144 13.02 17.37 12.90
CA SER A 144 13.09 17.20 11.45
C SER A 144 13.50 15.77 11.02
N ILE A 145 14.17 15.01 11.90
CA ILE A 145 14.60 13.61 11.71
C ILE A 145 13.88 12.73 12.73
N THR A 146 12.58 12.59 12.51
CA THR A 146 11.62 11.94 13.39
C THR A 146 11.38 10.47 13.04
N SER A 147 11.75 10.03 11.84
CA SER A 147 11.35 8.70 11.34
C SER A 147 11.95 7.53 12.10
N GLU A 148 13.20 7.58 12.54
CA GLU A 148 13.85 6.44 13.21
C GLU A 148 13.32 6.21 14.63
N VAL A 149 13.24 7.26 15.43
CA VAL A 149 12.70 7.18 16.81
C VAL A 149 11.23 6.80 16.75
N LEU A 150 10.46 7.44 15.87
CA LEU A 150 9.05 7.12 15.73
C LEU A 150 8.81 5.71 15.16
N ASP A 151 9.68 5.18 14.28
CA ASP A 151 9.57 3.78 13.83
C ASP A 151 9.64 2.82 15.01
N GLU A 152 10.59 3.03 15.94
CA GLU A 152 10.69 2.24 17.17
C GLU A 152 9.42 2.36 18.02
N VAL A 153 8.88 3.56 18.19
CA VAL A 153 7.63 3.77 18.94
C VAL A 153 6.44 3.11 18.26
N TYR A 154 6.33 3.15 16.92
CA TYR A 154 5.23 2.52 16.21
C TYR A 154 5.20 1.02 16.45
N TRP A 155 6.34 0.34 16.45
CA TRP A 155 6.40 -1.09 16.74
C TRP A 155 5.88 -1.45 18.14
N HIS A 156 5.96 -0.54 19.10
CA HIS A 156 5.46 -0.78 20.47
C HIS A 156 3.94 -0.74 20.60
N VAL A 157 3.24 -0.03 19.70
CA VAL A 157 1.78 0.19 19.79
C VAL A 157 1.07 -0.10 18.47
N ALA A 158 1.69 -0.90 17.64
CA ALA A 158 1.36 -0.99 16.22
C ALA A 158 -0.03 -1.57 15.93
N LEU A 159 -0.62 -2.26 16.90
CA LEU A 159 -1.96 -2.84 16.85
C LEU A 159 -3.00 -2.00 17.61
N ASP A 160 -2.54 -0.95 18.30
CA ASP A 160 -3.36 -0.12 19.14
C ASP A 160 -3.79 1.14 18.41
N THR A 161 -5.00 1.58 18.74
CA THR A 161 -5.46 2.92 18.39
C THR A 161 -4.65 3.97 19.15
N ALA A 162 -3.93 4.79 18.41
CA ALA A 162 -3.09 5.86 18.94
C ALA A 162 -3.83 7.20 19.00
N GLN A 163 -3.68 7.92 20.10
CA GLN A 163 -4.08 9.33 20.21
C GLN A 163 -2.86 10.18 20.54
N VAL A 164 -2.73 11.34 19.88
CA VAL A 164 -1.63 12.28 20.11
C VAL A 164 -2.15 13.54 20.80
N SER A 165 -1.51 13.91 21.90
CA SER A 165 -1.75 15.14 22.64
C SER A 165 -0.43 15.80 23.03
N ALA A 166 -0.50 16.91 23.74
CA ALA A 166 0.69 17.64 24.18
C ALA A 166 0.40 18.37 25.49
N LEU A 167 1.47 18.69 26.23
CA LEU A 167 1.41 19.67 27.30
C LEU A 167 0.97 21.03 26.72
N ASN A 168 0.17 21.78 27.48
CA ASN A 168 -0.33 23.08 27.03
C ASN A 168 0.79 24.04 26.61
N TYR A 169 1.92 24.04 27.35
CA TYR A 169 3.10 24.80 26.99
C TYR A 169 3.63 24.45 25.59
N TYR A 170 3.84 23.16 25.31
CA TYR A 170 4.36 22.68 24.03
C TYR A 170 3.38 22.96 22.89
N LYS A 171 2.08 22.77 23.12
CA LYS A 171 1.02 23.09 22.14
C LYS A 171 1.03 24.57 21.75
N LYS A 172 1.38 25.46 22.69
CA LYS A 172 1.41 26.91 22.49
C LYS A 172 2.74 27.38 21.87
N THR A 173 3.88 26.91 22.37
CA THR A 173 5.20 27.40 21.96
C THR A 173 5.79 26.66 20.77
N LYS A 174 5.40 25.39 20.57
CA LYS A 174 5.91 24.49 19.54
C LYS A 174 4.79 23.92 18.65
N LYS A 175 3.83 24.77 18.31
CA LYS A 175 2.62 24.40 17.55
C LYS A 175 2.93 23.64 16.25
N ALA A 176 3.85 24.13 15.43
CA ALA A 176 4.20 23.50 14.15
C ALA A 176 4.78 22.08 14.34
N THR A 177 5.65 21.91 15.34
CA THR A 177 6.19 20.59 15.70
C THR A 177 5.11 19.64 16.20
N TYR A 178 4.20 20.12 17.06
CA TYR A 178 3.07 19.33 17.53
C TYR A 178 2.16 18.86 16.38
N GLU A 179 1.81 19.76 15.45
CA GLU A 179 1.01 19.42 14.27
C GLU A 179 1.71 18.38 13.39
N LYS A 180 3.04 18.50 13.22
CA LYS A 180 3.87 17.51 12.52
C LYS A 180 3.89 16.16 13.24
N LEU A 181 4.06 16.13 14.57
CA LEU A 181 4.05 14.87 15.33
C LEU A 181 2.68 14.18 15.31
N CYS A 182 1.59 14.95 15.38
CA CYS A 182 0.24 14.40 15.18
C CYS A 182 0.13 13.70 13.82
N PHE A 183 0.68 14.30 12.77
CA PHE A 183 0.72 13.71 11.43
C PHE A 183 1.55 12.44 11.39
N GLU A 184 2.81 12.51 11.82
CA GLU A 184 3.73 11.38 11.71
C GLU A 184 3.21 10.20 12.51
N VAL A 185 2.77 10.41 13.75
CA VAL A 185 2.23 9.32 14.57
C VAL A 185 0.97 8.71 13.98
N ALA A 186 -0.02 9.52 13.58
CA ALA A 186 -1.24 8.97 12.99
C ALA A 186 -0.93 8.19 11.71
N TYR A 187 -0.13 8.77 10.82
CA TYR A 187 0.21 8.14 9.54
C TYR A 187 1.08 6.90 9.70
N GLY A 188 2.13 7.01 10.51
CA GLY A 188 3.08 5.92 10.78
C GLY A 188 2.41 4.76 11.49
N SER A 189 1.58 5.01 12.51
CA SER A 189 0.79 3.97 13.17
C SER A 189 -0.14 3.26 12.19
N GLU A 190 -0.87 3.96 11.33
CA GLU A 190 -1.77 3.33 10.36
C GLU A 190 -1.02 2.52 9.28
N LEU A 191 0.08 3.06 8.73
CA LEU A 191 0.91 2.31 7.79
C LEU A 191 1.46 1.02 8.42
N LYS A 192 1.97 1.12 9.66
CA LYS A 192 2.51 -0.05 10.37
C LYS A 192 1.43 -1.03 10.72
N LYS A 193 0.26 -0.55 11.15
CA LYS A 193 -0.90 -1.40 11.43
C LYS A 193 -1.33 -2.17 10.19
N ALA A 194 -1.54 -1.51 9.05
CA ALA A 194 -1.89 -2.17 7.80
C ALA A 194 -0.84 -3.21 7.38
N LEU A 195 0.45 -2.85 7.50
CA LEU A 195 1.56 -3.75 7.23
C LEU A 195 1.52 -4.99 8.15
N ILE A 196 1.36 -4.78 9.45
CA ILE A 196 1.34 -5.84 10.46
C ILE A 196 0.12 -6.73 10.31
N GLU A 197 -1.07 -6.16 10.08
CA GLU A 197 -2.28 -6.91 9.80
C GLU A 197 -2.07 -7.84 8.60
N GLU A 198 -1.47 -7.34 7.51
CA GLU A 198 -1.13 -8.17 6.34
C GLU A 198 -0.17 -9.33 6.71
N TYR A 199 0.88 -9.07 7.49
CA TYR A 199 1.80 -10.13 7.94
C TYR A 199 1.16 -11.11 8.95
N LEU A 200 0.29 -10.64 9.85
CA LEU A 200 -0.42 -11.48 10.82
C LEU A 200 -1.48 -12.35 10.15
N GLU A 201 -2.04 -11.92 9.02
CA GLU A 201 -2.82 -12.75 8.10
C GLU A 201 -1.96 -13.60 7.15
N PHE A 202 -0.67 -13.76 7.47
CA PHE A 202 0.30 -14.58 6.74
C PHE A 202 0.55 -14.15 5.29
N GLY A 203 0.19 -12.89 4.94
CA GLY A 203 0.24 -12.38 3.57
C GLY A 203 -0.62 -13.19 2.59
N ALA A 204 -1.57 -14.00 3.09
CA ALA A 204 -2.27 -14.99 2.29
C ALA A 204 -2.97 -14.42 1.05
N PRO A 205 -3.66 -13.25 1.12
CA PRO A 205 -4.25 -12.62 -0.06
C PRO A 205 -3.21 -12.24 -1.12
N PHE A 206 -2.06 -11.70 -0.69
CA PHE A 206 -0.97 -11.34 -1.58
C PHE A 206 -0.42 -12.58 -2.31
N PHE A 207 -0.07 -13.63 -1.57
CA PHE A 207 0.50 -14.85 -2.16
C PHE A 207 -0.50 -15.56 -3.07
N ALA A 208 -1.78 -15.60 -2.70
CA ALA A 208 -2.83 -16.18 -3.54
C ALA A 208 -2.97 -15.45 -4.88
N ASN A 209 -2.87 -14.11 -4.87
CA ASN A 209 -2.86 -13.32 -6.09
C ASN A 209 -1.58 -13.58 -6.91
N CYS A 210 -0.42 -13.57 -6.23
CA CYS A 210 0.89 -13.73 -6.83
C CYS A 210 1.01 -15.05 -7.62
N TYR A 211 0.73 -16.18 -6.96
CA TYR A 211 0.84 -17.50 -7.57
C TYR A 211 -0.16 -17.70 -8.72
N GLN A 212 -1.36 -17.12 -8.64
CA GLN A 212 -2.32 -17.20 -9.75
C GLN A 212 -1.87 -16.36 -10.95
N ASN A 213 -1.39 -15.14 -10.73
CA ASN A 213 -0.96 -14.25 -11.81
C ASN A 213 0.35 -14.71 -12.46
N LEU A 214 1.22 -15.40 -11.72
CA LEU A 214 2.43 -16.02 -12.26
C LEU A 214 2.13 -17.04 -13.37
N LEU A 215 1.00 -17.74 -13.30
CA LEU A 215 0.58 -18.69 -14.34
C LEU A 215 0.20 -17.99 -15.66
N ASP A 216 -0.21 -16.73 -15.59
CA ASP A 216 -0.52 -15.90 -16.77
C ASP A 216 0.71 -15.13 -17.29
N LEU A 217 1.82 -15.11 -16.54
CA LEU A 217 3.07 -14.42 -16.89
C LEU A 217 3.65 -14.78 -18.26
N PRO A 218 3.64 -16.05 -18.73
CA PRO A 218 4.13 -16.40 -20.07
C PRO A 218 3.40 -15.68 -21.23
N ARG A 219 2.20 -15.16 -20.97
CA ARG A 219 1.36 -14.45 -21.95
C ARG A 219 1.48 -12.93 -21.83
N ALA A 220 2.14 -12.44 -20.79
CA ALA A 220 2.35 -11.03 -20.55
C ALA A 220 3.48 -10.46 -21.42
N TYR A 221 3.72 -9.17 -21.28
CA TYR A 221 4.84 -8.44 -21.86
C TYR A 221 5.74 -7.92 -20.72
N ARG A 222 7.04 -7.81 -20.98
CA ARG A 222 8.02 -7.27 -20.04
C ARG A 222 7.91 -5.73 -20.00
N GLY A 223 7.12 -5.21 -19.06
CA GLY A 223 6.90 -3.77 -18.90
C GLY A 223 8.19 -2.98 -18.68
N ASN A 224 9.16 -3.53 -17.93
CA ASN A 224 10.47 -2.88 -17.71
C ASN A 224 11.24 -2.63 -19.02
N SER A 225 10.99 -3.41 -20.08
CA SER A 225 11.70 -3.24 -21.38
C SER A 225 11.32 -1.96 -22.12
N ILE A 226 10.22 -1.31 -21.71
CA ILE A 226 9.71 -0.06 -22.28
C ILE A 226 10.41 1.16 -21.66
N TYR A 227 11.21 0.96 -20.60
CA TYR A 227 11.98 2.03 -19.99
C TYR A 227 12.94 2.68 -20.98
N GLY A 228 13.00 4.00 -20.93
CA GLY A 228 13.78 4.85 -21.81
C GLY A 228 13.35 4.88 -23.28
N LYS A 229 12.20 4.32 -23.66
CA LYS A 229 11.73 4.29 -25.07
C LYS A 229 10.96 5.54 -25.50
N PHE A 230 10.54 6.37 -24.57
CA PHE A 230 9.70 7.56 -24.80
C PHE A 230 10.42 8.85 -24.40
N GLN A 231 11.74 8.90 -24.64
CA GLN A 231 12.59 10.04 -24.31
C GLN A 231 12.04 11.35 -24.87
N LYS A 232 11.82 12.32 -23.97
CA LYS A 232 11.33 13.67 -24.31
C LYS A 232 9.95 13.68 -25.00
N ILE A 233 9.16 12.64 -24.78
CA ILE A 233 7.73 12.64 -25.11
C ILE A 233 6.98 13.15 -23.88
N PRO A 234 6.09 14.15 -24.01
CA PRO A 234 5.32 14.62 -22.86
C PRO A 234 4.37 13.54 -22.33
N ALA A 235 4.15 13.51 -21.02
CA ALA A 235 3.14 12.66 -20.39
C ALA A 235 2.13 13.50 -19.59
N ILE A 236 0.88 13.06 -19.57
CA ILE A 236 -0.20 13.59 -18.75
C ILE A 236 -0.67 12.47 -17.82
N ILE A 237 -0.46 12.66 -16.52
CA ILE A 237 -0.89 11.76 -15.46
C ILE A 237 -2.27 12.21 -14.97
N CYS A 238 -3.30 11.41 -15.25
CA CYS A 238 -4.68 11.73 -14.89
C CYS A 238 -5.08 11.10 -13.55
N GLY A 239 -5.47 11.95 -12.60
CA GLY A 239 -6.14 11.55 -11.37
C GLY A 239 -7.66 11.49 -11.52
N ALA A 240 -8.37 11.08 -10.45
CA ALA A 240 -9.82 10.93 -10.44
C ALA A 240 -10.58 12.11 -9.81
N GLY A 241 -9.89 13.23 -9.59
CA GLY A 241 -10.42 14.42 -8.94
C GLY A 241 -11.45 15.16 -9.80
N PRO A 242 -12.44 15.82 -9.18
CA PRO A 242 -13.47 16.59 -9.89
C PRO A 242 -12.91 17.63 -10.88
N SER A 243 -11.72 18.20 -10.63
CA SER A 243 -11.14 19.19 -11.55
C SER A 243 -10.78 18.64 -12.94
N LEU A 244 -10.70 17.32 -13.12
CA LEU A 244 -10.46 16.69 -14.42
C LEU A 244 -11.56 17.04 -15.44
N GLU A 245 -12.82 17.12 -15.00
CA GLU A 245 -13.99 17.39 -15.86
C GLU A 245 -13.86 18.68 -16.66
N LYS A 246 -13.17 19.69 -16.11
CA LYS A 246 -12.96 21.01 -16.72
C LYS A 246 -12.17 20.94 -18.03
N ASN A 247 -11.38 19.88 -18.20
CA ASN A 247 -10.33 19.80 -19.22
C ASN A 247 -10.52 18.66 -20.23
N MET A 248 -11.66 17.96 -20.20
CA MET A 248 -11.92 16.79 -21.05
C MET A 248 -11.80 17.09 -22.55
N GLU A 249 -12.44 18.15 -23.03
CA GLU A 249 -12.42 18.50 -24.45
C GLU A 249 -11.00 18.83 -24.95
N LEU A 250 -10.22 19.56 -24.13
CA LEU A 250 -8.84 19.88 -24.46
C LEU A 250 -7.97 18.63 -24.41
N LEU A 251 -8.14 17.78 -23.39
CA LEU A 251 -7.40 16.53 -23.25
C LEU A 251 -7.61 15.61 -24.46
N LYS A 252 -8.86 15.53 -24.95
CA LYS A 252 -9.21 14.78 -26.16
C LYS A 252 -8.48 15.29 -27.41
N GLN A 253 -8.32 16.61 -27.56
CA GLN A 253 -7.60 17.22 -28.68
C GLN A 253 -6.07 16.98 -28.61
N LEU A 254 -5.55 16.72 -27.41
CA LEU A 254 -4.12 16.55 -27.16
C LEU A 254 -3.67 15.09 -27.18
N HIS A 255 -4.56 14.15 -27.53
CA HIS A 255 -4.29 12.72 -27.55
C HIS A 255 -3.01 12.38 -28.34
N GLY A 256 -2.81 12.93 -29.53
CA GLY A 256 -1.57 12.72 -30.30
C GLY A 256 -0.37 13.61 -29.93
N ARG A 257 -0.37 14.29 -28.77
CA ARG A 257 0.69 15.22 -28.35
C ARG A 257 1.37 14.89 -27.02
N ALA A 258 0.71 14.08 -26.20
CA ALA A 258 1.26 13.59 -24.94
C ALA A 258 0.70 12.20 -24.63
N LEU A 259 1.52 11.34 -24.03
CA LEU A 259 1.03 10.07 -23.49
C LEU A 259 0.08 10.34 -22.33
N ILE A 260 -1.10 9.74 -22.38
CA ILE A 260 -2.11 9.87 -21.33
C ILE A 260 -2.06 8.62 -20.48
N PHE A 261 -1.76 8.80 -19.19
CA PHE A 261 -1.78 7.75 -18.19
C PHE A 261 -2.99 7.90 -17.27
N ALA A 262 -3.61 6.78 -16.91
CA ALA A 262 -4.66 6.74 -15.90
C ALA A 262 -4.66 5.44 -15.11
N GLY A 263 -5.03 5.51 -13.84
CA GLY A 263 -5.18 4.34 -12.97
C GLY A 263 -6.51 4.37 -12.23
N GLY A 264 -7.02 3.19 -11.88
CA GLY A 264 -8.22 3.05 -11.05
C GLY A 264 -9.41 3.87 -11.56
N SER A 265 -9.98 4.72 -10.70
CA SER A 265 -11.17 5.53 -11.01
C SER A 265 -10.95 6.57 -12.11
N ALA A 266 -9.71 7.03 -12.35
CA ALA A 266 -9.42 8.02 -13.39
C ALA A 266 -9.78 7.48 -14.79
N ILE A 267 -9.58 6.17 -15.00
CA ILE A 267 -9.91 5.49 -16.25
C ILE A 267 -11.42 5.60 -16.54
N ASN A 268 -12.25 5.37 -15.51
CA ASN A 268 -13.71 5.44 -15.65
C ASN A 268 -14.19 6.85 -15.97
N ILE A 269 -13.55 7.87 -15.40
CA ILE A 269 -13.89 9.27 -15.68
C ILE A 269 -13.49 9.66 -17.11
N LEU A 270 -12.33 9.23 -17.60
CA LEU A 270 -11.93 9.50 -18.99
C LEU A 270 -12.87 8.82 -20.00
N ASN A 271 -13.34 7.61 -19.69
CA ASN A 271 -14.29 6.88 -20.52
C ASN A 271 -15.64 7.62 -20.68
N THR A 272 -16.11 8.38 -19.68
CA THR A 272 -17.36 9.16 -19.83
C THR A 272 -17.26 10.24 -20.91
N ALA A 273 -16.04 10.74 -21.16
CA ALA A 273 -15.73 11.68 -22.23
C ALA A 273 -15.29 11.00 -23.54
N SER A 274 -15.38 9.66 -23.62
CA SER A 274 -14.85 8.85 -24.73
C SER A 274 -13.36 9.08 -24.99
N ILE A 275 -12.58 9.28 -23.93
CA ILE A 275 -11.11 9.39 -23.99
C ILE A 275 -10.52 8.07 -23.49
N GLN A 276 -9.77 7.39 -24.36
CA GLN A 276 -8.98 6.23 -23.94
C GLN A 276 -7.56 6.68 -23.58
N PRO A 277 -7.06 6.37 -22.37
CA PRO A 277 -5.65 6.53 -22.05
C PRO A 277 -4.77 5.73 -23.01
N HIS A 278 -3.52 6.15 -23.18
CA HIS A 278 -2.55 5.37 -23.94
C HIS A 278 -2.03 4.19 -23.10
N LEU A 279 -1.91 4.40 -21.79
CA LEU A 279 -1.35 3.45 -20.85
C LEU A 279 -2.13 3.53 -19.53
N CYS A 280 -2.38 2.39 -18.91
CA CYS A 280 -3.04 2.30 -17.62
C CYS A 280 -2.16 1.61 -16.57
N GLY A 281 -2.46 1.85 -15.30
CA GLY A 281 -1.82 1.15 -14.16
C GLY A 281 -2.84 0.46 -13.26
N ALA A 282 -2.46 -0.69 -12.70
CA ALA A 282 -3.22 -1.37 -11.65
C ALA A 282 -2.31 -2.23 -10.75
N ILE A 283 -2.35 -1.97 -9.45
CA ILE A 283 -1.52 -2.68 -8.45
C ILE A 283 -2.31 -3.20 -7.24
N ASP A 284 -3.55 -2.76 -7.05
CA ASP A 284 -4.31 -3.06 -5.83
C ASP A 284 -4.71 -4.55 -5.74
N PRO A 285 -4.46 -5.24 -4.59
CA PRO A 285 -4.79 -6.65 -4.42
C PRO A 285 -6.28 -6.91 -4.14
N ASN A 286 -7.06 -5.86 -3.89
CA ASN A 286 -8.40 -5.96 -3.30
C ASN A 286 -9.54 -6.08 -4.34
N GLU A 287 -10.71 -6.52 -3.87
CA GLU A 287 -11.91 -6.73 -4.71
C GLU A 287 -12.50 -5.41 -5.24
N ALA A 288 -12.29 -4.29 -4.53
CA ALA A 288 -12.74 -2.99 -5.02
C ALA A 288 -12.08 -2.64 -6.37
N GLN A 289 -10.83 -3.09 -6.59
CA GLN A 289 -10.17 -2.95 -7.88
C GLN A 289 -10.83 -3.76 -8.98
N ASN A 290 -11.28 -4.99 -8.69
CA ASN A 290 -12.05 -5.79 -9.63
C ASN A 290 -13.35 -5.07 -10.05
N VAL A 291 -14.07 -4.48 -9.10
CA VAL A 291 -15.29 -3.71 -9.39
C VAL A 291 -14.98 -2.49 -10.26
N ARG A 292 -13.90 -1.76 -9.99
CA ARG A 292 -13.50 -0.58 -10.78
C ARG A 292 -13.14 -0.95 -12.22
N LEU A 293 -12.34 -2.00 -12.41
CA LEU A 293 -11.87 -2.44 -13.72
C LEU A 293 -12.96 -3.17 -14.52
N SER A 294 -13.83 -3.95 -13.87
CA SER A 294 -15.02 -4.52 -14.53
C SER A 294 -15.96 -3.46 -15.14
N ASN A 295 -15.89 -2.23 -14.61
CA ASN A 295 -16.67 -1.09 -15.07
C ASN A 295 -15.90 -0.15 -16.02
N THR A 296 -14.68 -0.48 -16.44
CA THR A 296 -13.94 0.32 -17.44
C THR A 296 -14.44 0.07 -18.85
N GLN A 297 -14.33 1.03 -19.77
CA GLN A 297 -14.49 0.82 -21.22
C GLN A 297 -13.14 0.74 -21.94
N ALA A 298 -12.03 0.91 -21.21
CA ALA A 298 -10.66 0.88 -21.71
C ALA A 298 -10.13 -0.57 -21.80
N TYR A 299 -10.91 -1.48 -22.41
CA TYR A 299 -10.63 -2.91 -22.40
C TYR A 299 -9.32 -3.28 -23.10
N GLU A 300 -9.03 -2.64 -24.25
CA GLU A 300 -7.86 -2.93 -25.09
C GLU A 300 -6.62 -2.09 -24.74
N VAL A 301 -6.73 -1.18 -23.76
CA VAL A 301 -5.60 -0.30 -23.38
C VAL A 301 -4.52 -1.13 -22.68
N PRO A 302 -3.22 -0.93 -22.98
CA PRO A 302 -2.14 -1.59 -22.24
C PRO A 302 -2.14 -1.24 -20.75
N PHE A 303 -1.92 -2.24 -19.90
CA PHE A 303 -1.91 -2.07 -18.44
C PHE A 303 -0.60 -2.53 -17.81
N PHE A 304 0.04 -1.63 -17.08
CA PHE A 304 1.11 -1.98 -16.15
C PHE A 304 0.53 -2.58 -14.87
N TYR A 305 1.08 -3.73 -14.47
CA TYR A 305 0.69 -4.43 -13.26
C TYR A 305 1.88 -5.12 -12.57
N ARG A 306 1.68 -5.48 -11.31
CA ARG A 306 2.54 -6.38 -10.52
C ARG A 306 1.74 -7.60 -10.08
N ASN A 307 2.42 -8.69 -9.73
CA ASN A 307 1.77 -9.97 -9.42
C ASN A 307 0.83 -9.94 -8.20
N ARG A 308 0.87 -8.89 -7.39
CA ARG A 308 -0.07 -8.69 -6.27
C ARG A 308 -1.49 -8.31 -6.69
N LEU A 309 -1.69 -7.83 -7.92
CA LEU A 309 -3.00 -7.40 -8.43
C LEU A 309 -4.04 -8.52 -8.27
N ASN A 310 -5.29 -8.17 -7.96
CA ASN A 310 -6.38 -9.15 -7.90
C ASN A 310 -6.50 -9.94 -9.24
N PRO A 311 -6.46 -11.30 -9.24
CA PRO A 311 -6.48 -12.10 -10.46
C PRO A 311 -7.75 -11.97 -11.30
N HIS A 312 -8.90 -11.65 -10.68
CA HIS A 312 -10.13 -11.39 -11.43
C HIS A 312 -10.04 -10.03 -12.12
N ALA A 313 -9.50 -9.03 -11.42
CA ALA A 313 -9.26 -7.71 -11.98
C ALA A 313 -8.29 -7.76 -13.17
N LEU A 314 -7.18 -8.52 -13.05
CA LEU A 314 -6.24 -8.73 -14.16
C LEU A 314 -6.93 -9.36 -15.39
N LYS A 315 -7.79 -10.36 -15.17
CA LYS A 315 -8.55 -11.02 -16.24
C LYS A 315 -9.61 -10.13 -16.91
N THR A 316 -10.03 -9.05 -16.27
CA THR A 316 -10.95 -8.07 -16.90
C THR A 316 -10.25 -7.16 -17.90
N ILE A 317 -8.92 -7.13 -17.90
CA ILE A 317 -8.12 -6.36 -18.84
C ILE A 317 -7.91 -7.23 -20.10
N HIS A 318 -8.40 -6.78 -21.25
CA HIS A 318 -8.22 -7.50 -22.52
C HIS A 318 -6.96 -7.04 -23.29
N GLY A 319 -6.51 -5.81 -23.03
CA GLY A 319 -5.31 -5.21 -23.60
C GLY A 319 -4.02 -5.85 -23.09
N PRO A 320 -2.86 -5.46 -23.65
CA PRO A 320 -1.57 -5.99 -23.25
C PRO A 320 -1.30 -5.88 -21.74
N HIS A 321 -1.01 -7.01 -21.09
CA HIS A 321 -0.58 -7.06 -19.69
C HIS A 321 0.92 -6.80 -19.62
N LEU A 322 1.33 -5.64 -19.08
CA LEU A 322 2.72 -5.21 -18.95
C LEU A 322 3.20 -5.50 -17.53
N TYR A 323 3.89 -6.63 -17.35
CA TYR A 323 4.43 -7.04 -16.07
C TYR A 323 5.62 -6.17 -15.68
N LEU A 324 5.58 -5.59 -14.47
CA LEU A 324 6.72 -4.95 -13.84
C LEU A 324 7.29 -5.85 -12.74
N THR A 325 8.61 -5.99 -12.73
CA THR A 325 9.34 -6.77 -11.71
C THR A 325 9.18 -6.14 -10.32
N GLY A 326 9.31 -6.94 -9.26
CA GLY A 326 9.22 -6.55 -7.85
C GLY A 326 7.82 -6.70 -7.25
N SER A 327 7.74 -6.75 -5.90
CA SER A 327 6.46 -7.01 -5.22
C SER A 327 6.21 -6.27 -3.90
N GLY A 328 6.70 -5.03 -3.76
CA GLY A 328 6.21 -4.09 -2.74
C GLY A 328 6.17 -4.64 -1.30
N GLY A 329 7.24 -5.31 -0.85
CA GLY A 329 7.37 -5.79 0.54
C GLY A 329 7.55 -7.31 0.73
N TYR A 330 7.51 -8.10 -0.34
CA TYR A 330 7.81 -9.54 -0.32
C TYR A 330 8.92 -9.90 -1.30
N ASP A 331 9.79 -10.84 -0.91
CA ASP A 331 10.93 -11.29 -1.71
C ASP A 331 10.57 -12.41 -2.69
N VAL A 332 9.35 -12.95 -2.59
CA VAL A 332 8.90 -14.09 -3.41
C VAL A 332 8.91 -13.77 -4.91
N ALA A 333 8.58 -12.54 -5.32
CA ALA A 333 8.63 -12.17 -6.74
C ALA A 333 10.06 -12.18 -7.25
N GLN A 334 11.02 -11.69 -6.46
CA GLN A 334 12.44 -11.71 -6.81
C GLN A 334 12.96 -13.14 -7.00
N PHE A 335 12.49 -14.09 -6.18
CA PHE A 335 12.81 -15.51 -6.38
C PHE A 335 12.37 -16.02 -7.76
N PHE A 336 11.12 -15.78 -8.16
CA PHE A 336 10.64 -16.18 -9.49
C PHE A 336 11.35 -15.41 -10.62
N GLU A 337 11.51 -14.11 -10.47
CA GLU A 337 12.15 -13.24 -11.46
C GLU A 337 13.59 -13.64 -11.73
N SER A 338 14.36 -13.94 -10.68
CA SER A 338 15.75 -14.41 -10.83
C SER A 338 15.83 -15.76 -11.56
N LYS A 339 14.91 -16.69 -11.27
CA LYS A 339 14.80 -17.98 -11.97
C LYS A 339 14.46 -17.81 -13.46
N PHE A 340 13.69 -16.78 -13.78
CA PHE A 340 13.24 -16.49 -15.15
C PHE A 340 14.12 -15.50 -15.91
N GLY A 341 15.20 -14.98 -15.30
CA GLY A 341 16.02 -13.94 -15.90
C GLY A 341 15.24 -12.66 -16.21
N LEU A 342 14.31 -12.31 -15.31
CA LEU A 342 13.51 -11.07 -15.34
C LEU A 342 14.16 -10.03 -14.45
N GLU A 343 15.41 -9.66 -14.76
CA GLU A 343 16.07 -8.55 -14.07
C GLU A 343 15.32 -7.24 -14.35
N GLY A 344 15.11 -6.46 -13.31
CA GLY A 344 14.52 -5.13 -13.41
C GLY A 344 14.78 -4.34 -12.14
N ASP A 345 14.77 -3.02 -12.28
CA ASP A 345 15.00 -2.11 -11.16
C ASP A 345 13.79 -2.07 -10.23
N ASP A 346 14.04 -1.90 -8.94
CA ASP A 346 13.01 -1.50 -8.00
C ASP A 346 12.45 -0.13 -8.40
N ILE A 347 11.12 -0.03 -8.34
CA ILE A 347 10.39 1.21 -8.56
C ILE A 347 9.70 1.62 -7.25
N ASP A 348 9.70 2.92 -6.99
CA ASP A 348 8.90 3.50 -5.90
C ASP A 348 7.44 3.56 -6.37
N GLU A 349 6.59 2.68 -5.82
CA GLU A 349 5.16 2.62 -6.16
C GLU A 349 4.39 3.87 -5.69
N GLY A 350 4.99 4.68 -4.81
CA GLY A 350 4.34 5.80 -4.14
C GLY A 350 3.13 5.36 -3.32
N HIS A 351 2.14 6.24 -3.19
CA HIS A 351 0.97 6.01 -2.32
C HIS A 351 -0.23 5.35 -3.02
N ASN A 352 -0.34 5.44 -4.35
CA ASN A 352 -1.45 4.87 -5.09
C ASN A 352 -1.11 4.60 -6.57
N VAL A 353 -2.09 4.13 -7.32
CA VAL A 353 -1.93 3.79 -8.74
C VAL A 353 -1.53 4.98 -9.64
N VAL A 354 -1.83 6.22 -9.24
CA VAL A 354 -1.48 7.42 -10.00
C VAL A 354 -0.01 7.81 -9.77
N THR A 355 0.51 7.68 -8.55
CA THR A 355 1.95 7.83 -8.28
C THR A 355 2.75 6.69 -8.92
N PHE A 356 2.19 5.48 -8.99
CA PHE A 356 2.76 4.39 -9.77
C PHE A 356 2.86 4.73 -11.27
N CYS A 357 1.84 5.39 -11.85
CA CYS A 357 1.91 5.87 -13.23
C CYS A 357 2.96 6.99 -13.42
N LEU A 358 3.18 7.86 -12.43
CA LEU A 358 4.23 8.87 -12.47
C LEU A 358 5.62 8.24 -12.59
N GLU A 359 5.92 7.26 -11.72
CA GLU A 359 7.21 6.56 -11.73
C GLU A 359 7.42 5.83 -13.07
N ILE A 360 6.40 5.16 -13.60
CA ILE A 360 6.48 4.51 -14.93
C ILE A 360 6.75 5.53 -16.04
N ALA A 361 6.02 6.64 -16.07
CA ALA A 361 6.21 7.69 -17.08
C ALA A 361 7.63 8.26 -17.02
N GLN A 362 8.17 8.47 -15.82
CA GLN A 362 9.55 8.88 -15.61
C GLN A 362 10.54 7.86 -16.18
N ARG A 363 10.40 6.57 -15.83
CA ARG A 363 11.29 5.50 -16.29
C ARG A 363 11.22 5.28 -17.80
N MET A 364 10.07 5.53 -18.41
CA MET A 364 9.91 5.53 -19.87
C MET A 364 10.66 6.69 -20.56
N GLY A 365 11.13 7.69 -19.80
CA GLY A 365 11.86 8.86 -20.30
C GLY A 365 10.97 10.05 -20.66
N CYS A 366 9.72 10.06 -20.18
CA CYS A 366 8.78 11.13 -20.50
C CYS A 366 9.23 12.45 -19.87
N ASP A 367 9.18 13.53 -20.65
CA ASP A 367 9.53 14.89 -20.22
C ASP A 367 8.96 15.90 -21.23
N PRO A 368 8.13 16.87 -20.81
CA PRO A 368 7.65 17.12 -19.43
C PRO A 368 6.60 16.12 -18.95
N ILE A 369 6.39 16.05 -17.64
CA ILE A 369 5.27 15.31 -17.03
C ILE A 369 4.28 16.32 -16.41
N ILE A 370 3.01 16.17 -16.77
CA ILE A 370 1.92 17.09 -16.42
C ILE A 370 0.90 16.34 -15.58
N PHE A 371 0.53 16.88 -14.42
CA PHE A 371 -0.53 16.34 -13.58
C PHE A 371 -1.88 17.00 -13.90
N LEU A 372 -2.93 16.20 -14.00
CA LEU A 372 -4.29 16.68 -14.26
C LEU A 372 -5.30 15.90 -13.42
N GLY A 373 -6.23 16.60 -12.76
CA GLY A 373 -7.30 15.94 -11.99
C GLY A 373 -6.82 15.27 -10.69
N MET A 374 -5.71 15.72 -10.10
CA MET A 374 -5.19 15.20 -8.83
C MET A 374 -5.51 16.17 -7.68
N ASP A 375 -6.79 16.29 -7.35
CA ASP A 375 -7.28 17.29 -6.40
C ASP A 375 -6.80 17.04 -4.96
N LEU A 376 -6.75 15.78 -4.52
CA LEU A 376 -6.33 15.43 -3.16
C LEU A 376 -7.13 16.18 -2.09
N ALA A 377 -8.43 16.42 -2.36
CA ALA A 377 -9.36 17.16 -1.52
C ALA A 377 -10.80 16.87 -1.91
N PHE A 378 -11.74 17.27 -1.05
CA PHE A 378 -13.18 17.24 -1.34
C PHE A 378 -13.61 18.44 -2.22
N THR A 379 -13.03 18.54 -3.43
CA THR A 379 -13.36 19.61 -4.39
C THR A 379 -14.85 19.56 -4.76
N ASP A 380 -15.50 20.72 -4.75
CA ASP A 380 -16.94 20.85 -5.03
C ASP A 380 -17.83 19.93 -4.15
N ARG A 381 -17.35 19.55 -2.95
CA ARG A 381 -17.99 18.61 -2.01
C ARG A 381 -18.12 17.17 -2.52
N LYS A 382 -17.25 16.78 -3.46
CA LYS A 382 -17.16 15.41 -3.97
C LYS A 382 -15.75 14.86 -3.75
N THR A 383 -15.64 13.56 -3.52
CA THR A 383 -14.33 12.88 -3.50
C THR A 383 -13.87 12.55 -4.91
N TYR A 384 -14.82 12.26 -5.80
CA TYR A 384 -14.59 11.91 -7.21
C TYR A 384 -15.49 12.69 -8.16
N SER A 385 -15.09 12.75 -9.44
CA SER A 385 -15.92 13.28 -10.53
C SER A 385 -17.23 12.49 -10.72
N SER A 386 -18.25 13.15 -11.28
CA SER A 386 -19.57 12.60 -11.61
C SER A 386 -19.43 11.47 -12.64
N GLY A 387 -19.50 10.21 -12.21
CA GLY A 387 -19.35 9.05 -13.10
C GLY A 387 -18.84 7.77 -12.44
N VAL A 388 -18.30 7.86 -11.23
CA VAL A 388 -17.93 6.68 -10.41
C VAL A 388 -19.17 6.11 -9.71
N VAL A 389 -19.34 4.78 -9.69
CA VAL A 389 -20.47 4.12 -9.00
C VAL A 389 -20.39 4.41 -7.50
N PHE A 390 -21.40 5.12 -6.98
CA PHE A 390 -21.64 5.53 -5.59
C PHE A 390 -20.51 6.35 -4.91
N ASP A 391 -20.63 7.67 -4.96
CA ASP A 391 -20.08 8.58 -3.93
C ASP A 391 -21.26 9.46 -3.44
N PRO A 392 -21.84 9.20 -2.26
CA PRO A 392 -22.90 10.06 -1.74
C PRO A 392 -22.33 11.46 -1.49
N ALA A 393 -22.99 12.49 -2.00
CA ALA A 393 -22.65 13.87 -1.66
C ALA A 393 -22.59 14.00 -0.13
N VAL A 394 -21.46 14.43 0.42
CA VAL A 394 -21.32 14.54 1.88
C VAL A 394 -22.13 15.76 2.35
N GLU A 395 -23.21 15.51 3.10
CA GLU A 395 -24.02 16.58 3.70
C GLU A 395 -23.21 17.30 4.80
N GLN A 396 -23.49 18.59 5.01
CA GLN A 396 -22.82 19.44 6.00
C GLN A 396 -22.83 18.83 7.41
N LYS A 397 -23.91 18.11 7.76
CA LYS A 397 -24.12 17.47 9.06
C LYS A 397 -23.27 16.19 9.23
N THR A 398 -22.93 15.52 8.13
CA THR A 398 -22.07 14.33 8.12
C THR A 398 -20.60 14.71 8.28
N LEU A 399 -20.17 15.88 7.77
CA LEU A 399 -18.82 16.43 8.01
C LEU A 399 -18.54 16.73 9.48
N ASP A 400 -19.56 17.14 10.25
CA ASP A 400 -19.47 17.37 11.69
C ASP A 400 -19.44 16.05 12.51
N GLU A 401 -19.99 14.96 11.98
CA GLU A 401 -20.04 13.63 12.62
C GLU A 401 -18.74 12.80 12.41
N TYR A 402 -17.91 13.17 11.42
CA TYR A 402 -16.61 12.53 11.15
C TYR A 402 -15.49 12.94 12.11
N ALA A 403 -15.82 13.31 13.35
CA ALA A 403 -14.88 13.71 14.40
C ALA A 403 -14.06 12.55 15.01
N ASN A 404 -13.67 11.55 14.21
CA ASN A 404 -12.72 10.48 14.59
C ASN A 404 -11.71 10.20 13.46
N PHE A 405 -10.48 9.85 13.87
CA PHE A 405 -9.19 10.09 13.20
C PHE A 405 -8.97 9.50 11.79
N GLU A 406 -9.77 8.53 11.33
CA GLU A 406 -9.63 7.93 9.99
C GLU A 406 -10.44 8.65 8.89
N THR A 407 -11.41 9.49 9.27
CA THR A 407 -12.42 10.05 8.34
C THR A 407 -12.63 11.56 8.49
N THR A 408 -11.86 12.20 9.36
CA THR A 408 -12.00 13.62 9.67
C THR A 408 -11.53 14.48 8.50
N GLY A 409 -12.45 15.16 7.84
CA GLY A 409 -12.11 16.20 6.88
C GLY A 409 -11.28 17.30 7.56
N LEU A 410 -10.06 17.49 7.11
CA LEU A 410 -9.15 18.54 7.60
C LEU A 410 -9.35 19.80 6.81
N MET A 411 -9.41 20.93 7.50
CA MET A 411 -9.38 22.22 6.82
C MET A 411 -7.96 22.55 6.36
N HIS A 412 -7.80 22.69 5.05
CA HIS A 412 -6.58 23.15 4.39
C HIS A 412 -6.88 24.35 3.50
N LYS A 413 -5.86 24.91 2.86
CA LYS A 413 -6.03 25.87 1.76
C LYS A 413 -5.93 25.16 0.42
N ASP A 414 -6.85 25.46 -0.48
CA ASP A 414 -6.76 25.02 -1.86
C ASP A 414 -5.67 25.79 -2.63
N ILE A 415 -5.43 25.39 -3.87
CA ILE A 415 -4.48 26.03 -4.78
C ILE A 415 -4.81 27.51 -5.11
N TYR A 416 -5.95 28.04 -4.67
CA TYR A 416 -6.38 29.43 -4.81
C TYR A 416 -6.38 30.17 -3.46
N GLY A 417 -5.91 29.54 -2.39
CA GLY A 417 -5.86 30.08 -1.03
C GLY A 417 -7.19 30.04 -0.27
N LYS A 418 -8.23 29.42 -0.83
CA LYS A 418 -9.54 29.27 -0.19
C LYS A 418 -9.56 28.07 0.75
N PRO A 419 -10.37 28.10 1.82
CA PRO A 419 -10.50 26.95 2.70
C PRO A 419 -11.15 25.75 1.98
N ILE A 420 -10.56 24.56 2.11
CA ILE A 420 -11.06 23.30 1.54
C ILE A 420 -10.88 22.15 2.54
N TYR A 421 -11.78 21.17 2.49
CA TYR A 421 -11.60 19.94 3.25
C TYR A 421 -10.73 18.93 2.49
N THR A 422 -9.82 18.27 3.19
CA THR A 422 -8.97 17.19 2.67
C THR A 422 -8.82 16.08 3.72
N LEU A 423 -8.01 15.05 3.46
CA LEU A 423 -7.69 13.96 4.38
C LEU A 423 -6.17 13.88 4.55
N TRP A 424 -5.71 13.38 5.69
CA TRP A 424 -4.26 13.23 5.95
C TRP A 424 -3.55 12.43 4.86
N LYS A 425 -4.14 11.32 4.41
CA LYS A 425 -3.56 10.49 3.33
C LYS A 425 -3.31 11.27 2.02
N TRP A 426 -4.16 12.26 1.73
CA TRP A 426 -4.04 13.10 0.54
C TRP A 426 -2.99 14.20 0.72
N ILE A 427 -2.84 14.72 1.94
CA ILE A 427 -1.72 15.61 2.29
C ILE A 427 -0.40 14.83 2.15
N SER A 428 -0.31 13.60 2.68
CA SER A 428 0.88 12.75 2.50
C SER A 428 1.22 12.54 1.04
N GLU A 429 0.21 12.22 0.23
CA GLU A 429 0.38 12.05 -1.22
C GLU A 429 0.92 13.32 -1.88
N SER A 430 0.39 14.48 -1.51
CA SER A 430 0.87 15.78 -2.01
C SER A 430 2.33 16.05 -1.63
N GLU A 431 2.70 15.83 -0.37
CA GLU A 431 4.07 16.01 0.14
C GLU A 431 5.04 15.03 -0.53
N TRP A 432 4.66 13.76 -0.69
CA TRP A 432 5.49 12.77 -1.37
C TRP A 432 5.74 13.16 -2.83
N ILE A 433 4.73 13.63 -3.57
CA ILE A 433 4.92 14.13 -4.95
C ILE A 433 5.89 15.32 -4.95
N GLY A 434 5.79 16.21 -3.96
CA GLY A 434 6.71 17.34 -3.80
C GLY A 434 8.14 16.93 -3.47
N GLU A 435 8.35 15.90 -2.65
CA GLU A 435 9.67 15.37 -2.32
C GLU A 435 10.27 14.58 -3.48
N TRP A 436 9.46 13.74 -4.13
CA TRP A 436 9.83 13.03 -5.36
C TRP A 436 10.32 14.03 -6.42
N ALA A 437 9.66 15.18 -6.57
CA ALA A 437 10.09 16.23 -7.49
C ALA A 437 11.46 16.85 -7.15
N LYS A 438 11.78 17.01 -5.85
CA LYS A 438 13.09 17.51 -5.43
C LYS A 438 14.20 16.51 -5.74
N ASN A 439 13.89 15.22 -5.65
CA ASN A 439 14.82 14.12 -5.95
C ASN A 439 15.01 13.90 -7.46
N HIS A 440 14.16 14.49 -8.32
CA HIS A 440 14.23 14.41 -9.78
C HIS A 440 14.26 15.80 -10.45
N PRO A 441 15.25 16.66 -10.15
CA PRO A 441 15.31 18.04 -10.65
C PRO A 441 15.51 18.14 -12.17
N GLU A 442 15.91 17.06 -12.83
CA GLU A 442 16.11 16.98 -14.28
C GLU A 442 14.82 16.90 -15.10
N ILE A 443 13.68 16.60 -14.45
CA ILE A 443 12.39 16.41 -15.12
C ILE A 443 11.53 17.67 -14.96
N LYS A 444 10.95 18.14 -16.06
CA LYS A 444 10.01 19.27 -15.98
C LYS A 444 8.63 18.77 -15.54
N LEU A 445 8.31 18.97 -14.26
CA LEU A 445 7.00 18.70 -13.67
C LEU A 445 6.12 19.95 -13.67
N VAL A 446 4.85 19.78 -14.06
CA VAL A 446 3.86 20.87 -14.02
C VAL A 446 2.55 20.36 -13.44
N ASN A 447 2.04 21.05 -12.43
CA ASN A 447 0.72 20.80 -11.88
C ASN A 447 -0.33 21.62 -12.62
N CYS A 448 -1.14 20.94 -13.43
CA CYS A 448 -2.27 21.51 -14.16
C CYS A 448 -3.62 21.16 -13.52
N THR A 449 -3.64 20.60 -12.32
CA THR A 449 -4.87 20.37 -11.56
C THR A 449 -5.48 21.71 -11.15
N GLU A 450 -6.74 21.91 -11.51
CA GLU A 450 -7.48 23.18 -11.30
C GLU A 450 -8.44 23.11 -10.11
N GLY A 451 -8.07 22.32 -9.10
CA GLY A 451 -8.77 22.14 -7.83
C GLY A 451 -7.83 21.60 -6.77
N GLY A 452 -8.34 21.43 -5.55
CA GLY A 452 -7.59 20.70 -4.54
C GLY A 452 -6.46 21.45 -3.84
N ILE A 453 -5.57 20.72 -3.17
CA ILE A 453 -4.50 21.28 -2.31
C ILE A 453 -3.18 21.55 -3.06
N GLY A 454 -2.98 20.99 -4.25
CA GLY A 454 -1.75 21.15 -5.04
C GLY A 454 -0.60 20.28 -4.54
N PHE A 455 0.62 20.56 -5.03
CA PHE A 455 1.84 19.83 -4.65
C PHE A 455 2.94 20.82 -4.28
N PRO A 456 3.65 20.64 -3.15
CA PRO A 456 4.78 21.48 -2.78
C PRO A 456 5.87 21.47 -3.86
N SER A 457 6.54 22.59 -4.06
CA SER A 457 7.72 22.74 -4.94
C SER A 457 7.50 22.49 -6.45
N ILE A 458 6.30 22.14 -6.89
CA ILE A 458 5.96 21.96 -8.31
C ILE A 458 5.22 23.18 -8.85
N ILE A 459 5.58 23.61 -10.06
CA ILE A 459 4.99 24.78 -10.71
C ILE A 459 3.52 24.50 -11.05
N LYS A 460 2.62 25.37 -10.58
CA LYS A 460 1.21 25.38 -10.97
C LYS A 460 0.99 26.21 -12.22
N LYS A 461 0.20 25.71 -13.17
CA LYS A 461 -0.22 26.44 -14.38
C LYS A 461 -1.60 25.97 -14.86
N PRO A 462 -2.48 26.83 -15.43
CA PRO A 462 -3.70 26.36 -16.09
C PRO A 462 -3.39 25.35 -17.20
N PHE A 463 -4.21 24.30 -17.34
CA PHE A 463 -3.90 23.21 -18.28
C PHE A 463 -3.77 23.70 -19.72
N LYS A 464 -4.64 24.63 -20.13
CA LYS A 464 -4.59 25.25 -21.45
C LYS A 464 -3.26 25.95 -21.74
N GLU A 465 -2.77 26.76 -20.81
CA GLU A 465 -1.50 27.49 -20.98
C GLU A 465 -0.31 26.53 -21.02
N ALA A 466 -0.31 25.50 -20.17
CA ALA A 466 0.72 24.47 -20.19
C ALA A 466 0.71 23.67 -21.50
N ALA A 467 -0.47 23.32 -22.02
CA ALA A 467 -0.60 22.61 -23.28
C ALA A 467 -0.09 23.43 -24.48
N GLU A 468 -0.42 24.73 -24.53
CA GLU A 468 0.06 25.64 -25.58
C GLU A 468 1.59 25.83 -25.56
N GLU A 469 2.21 25.84 -24.37
CA GLU A 469 3.67 25.97 -24.21
C GLU A 469 4.42 24.65 -24.43
N LEU A 470 3.91 23.55 -23.89
CA LEU A 470 4.65 22.30 -23.72
C LEU A 470 4.28 21.20 -24.71
N LEU A 471 3.04 21.21 -25.21
CA LEU A 471 2.46 20.15 -26.03
C LEU A 471 2.31 20.61 -27.48
N VAL A 472 3.43 21.03 -28.06
CA VAL A 472 3.48 21.65 -29.41
C VAL A 472 3.72 20.64 -30.53
N LYS A 473 4.32 19.49 -30.23
CA LYS A 473 4.68 18.46 -31.22
C LYS A 473 3.59 17.38 -31.33
N GLN A 474 3.36 16.91 -32.55
CA GLN A 474 2.47 15.79 -32.84
C GLN A 474 3.27 14.50 -33.00
N TYR A 475 2.71 13.39 -32.52
CA TYR A 475 3.30 12.06 -32.55
C TYR A 475 2.23 11.03 -32.95
N ASP A 476 2.67 9.88 -33.46
CA ASP A 476 1.85 8.67 -33.56
C ASP A 476 2.04 7.84 -32.27
N LEU A 477 1.41 8.28 -31.19
CA LEU A 477 1.63 7.68 -29.87
C LEU A 477 1.07 6.27 -29.76
N GLU A 478 -0.08 6.00 -30.38
CA GLU A 478 -0.66 4.66 -30.41
C GLU A 478 0.24 3.67 -31.15
N GLY A 479 0.76 4.05 -32.32
CA GLY A 479 1.72 3.24 -33.08
C GLY A 479 3.03 3.01 -32.33
N LEU A 480 3.56 4.05 -31.66
CA LEU A 480 4.78 3.94 -30.85
C LEU A 480 4.58 2.99 -29.65
N VAL A 481 3.53 3.20 -28.87
CA VAL A 481 3.17 2.32 -27.74
C VAL A 481 2.97 0.90 -28.22
N HIS A 482 2.19 0.70 -29.27
CA HIS A 482 1.96 -0.64 -29.83
C HIS A 482 3.28 -1.32 -30.24
N SER A 483 4.15 -0.61 -30.96
CA SER A 483 5.44 -1.12 -31.42
C SER A 483 6.34 -1.56 -30.26
N GLU A 484 6.55 -0.69 -29.27
CA GLU A 484 7.42 -1.02 -28.13
C GLU A 484 6.86 -2.18 -27.31
N ILE A 485 5.54 -2.27 -27.16
CA ILE A 485 4.90 -3.41 -26.50
C ILE A 485 5.17 -4.71 -27.28
N GLN A 486 4.99 -4.73 -28.60
CA GLN A 486 5.23 -5.95 -29.39
C GLN A 486 6.70 -6.41 -29.33
N LEU A 487 7.65 -5.49 -29.15
CA LEU A 487 9.06 -5.80 -28.96
C LEU A 487 9.39 -6.31 -27.54
N SER A 488 8.49 -6.12 -26.58
CA SER A 488 8.68 -6.47 -25.17
C SER A 488 8.09 -7.83 -24.78
N GLY A 489 7.79 -8.70 -25.74
CA GLY A 489 7.19 -10.02 -25.47
C GLY A 489 7.95 -10.83 -24.40
N MET A 490 7.21 -11.56 -23.56
CA MET A 490 7.80 -12.40 -22.52
C MET A 490 8.52 -13.62 -23.14
N THR A 491 9.83 -13.49 -23.37
CA THR A 491 10.68 -14.59 -23.86
C THR A 491 11.32 -15.34 -22.70
N GLY A 492 11.42 -16.68 -22.82
CA GLY A 492 12.14 -17.52 -21.86
C GLY A 492 11.37 -17.86 -20.58
N VAL A 493 10.07 -17.57 -20.53
CA VAL A 493 9.19 -17.99 -19.43
C VAL A 493 8.06 -18.82 -20.00
N THR A 494 8.03 -20.10 -19.64
CA THR A 494 6.97 -21.03 -20.04
C THR A 494 6.11 -21.40 -18.84
N GLU A 495 4.88 -21.81 -19.11
CA GLU A 495 3.95 -22.30 -18.07
C GLU A 495 4.54 -23.47 -17.28
N SER A 496 5.26 -24.38 -17.95
CA SER A 496 5.95 -25.51 -17.31
C SER A 496 7.09 -25.06 -16.39
N GLU A 497 7.85 -24.03 -16.77
CA GLU A 497 8.90 -23.46 -15.91
C GLU A 497 8.30 -22.76 -14.68
N VAL A 498 7.17 -22.06 -14.85
CA VAL A 498 6.44 -21.45 -13.73
C VAL A 498 6.01 -22.52 -12.74
N ILE A 499 5.32 -23.57 -13.21
CA ILE A 499 4.85 -24.67 -12.35
C ILE A 499 6.02 -25.41 -11.70
N ALA A 500 7.11 -25.65 -12.43
CA ALA A 500 8.31 -26.31 -11.89
C ALA A 500 8.94 -25.46 -10.77
N THR A 501 9.03 -24.15 -10.95
CA THR A 501 9.59 -23.22 -9.96
C THR A 501 8.67 -23.11 -8.72
N MET A 502 7.34 -23.10 -8.93
CA MET A 502 6.37 -23.18 -7.82
C MET A 502 6.50 -24.49 -7.05
N THR A 503 6.70 -25.60 -7.75
CA THR A 503 6.92 -26.92 -7.12
C THR A 503 8.23 -26.97 -6.34
N GLU A 504 9.30 -26.35 -6.85
CA GLU A 504 10.58 -26.20 -6.14
C GLU A 504 10.38 -25.45 -4.81
N LEU A 505 9.67 -24.32 -4.85
CA LEU A 505 9.35 -23.52 -3.67
C LEU A 505 8.49 -24.31 -2.67
N GLN A 506 7.47 -25.02 -3.16
CA GLN A 506 6.57 -25.88 -2.39
C GLN A 506 7.32 -27.01 -1.66
N ALA A 507 8.29 -27.64 -2.33
CA ALA A 507 9.15 -28.65 -1.74
C ALA A 507 10.10 -28.06 -0.68
N SER A 508 10.63 -26.85 -0.92
CA SER A 508 11.46 -26.14 0.05
C SER A 508 10.67 -25.73 1.29
N LEU A 509 9.43 -25.25 1.15
CA LEU A 509 8.53 -24.98 2.27
C LEU A 509 8.21 -26.24 3.08
N SER A 510 8.13 -27.42 2.43
CA SER A 510 7.95 -28.68 3.14
C SER A 510 9.15 -29.03 4.03
N ARG A 511 10.38 -28.81 3.55
CA ARG A 511 11.59 -28.95 4.37
C ARG A 511 11.69 -27.90 5.47
N CYS A 512 11.22 -26.67 5.21
CA CYS A 512 11.10 -25.64 6.26
C CYS A 512 10.17 -26.11 7.38
N LEU A 513 9.04 -26.74 7.07
CA LEU A 513 8.11 -27.28 8.07
C LEU A 513 8.77 -28.36 8.95
N GLU A 514 9.53 -29.28 8.34
CA GLU A 514 10.27 -30.33 9.06
C GLU A 514 11.30 -29.72 10.03
N ASN A 515 12.08 -28.74 9.57
CA ASN A 515 13.06 -28.05 10.40
C ASN A 515 12.41 -27.24 11.53
N LEU A 516 11.31 -26.52 11.24
CA LEU A 516 10.55 -25.77 12.24
C LEU A 516 9.93 -26.69 13.30
N GLU A 517 9.42 -27.87 12.92
CA GLU A 517 8.90 -28.86 13.85
C GLU A 517 9.99 -29.38 14.81
N ALA A 518 11.20 -29.64 14.30
CA ALA A 518 12.34 -30.02 15.12
C ALA A 518 12.71 -28.91 16.13
N LEU A 519 12.75 -27.65 15.69
CA LEU A 519 13.02 -26.50 16.55
C LEU A 519 11.93 -26.28 17.62
N ILE A 520 10.66 -26.39 17.25
CA ILE A 520 9.53 -26.27 18.19
C ILE A 520 9.63 -27.36 19.26
N THR A 521 9.90 -28.59 18.85
CA THR A 521 10.04 -29.73 19.76
C THR A 521 11.16 -29.51 20.79
N ASP A 522 12.31 -28.98 20.35
CA ASP A 522 13.44 -28.67 21.23
C ASP A 522 13.11 -27.55 22.24
N VAL A 523 12.42 -26.50 21.79
CA VAL A 523 11.98 -25.41 22.66
C VAL A 523 10.96 -25.87 23.69
N GLU A 524 9.97 -26.69 23.31
CA GLU A 524 8.99 -27.24 24.25
C GLU A 524 9.66 -28.19 25.27
N ALA A 525 10.59 -29.05 24.83
CA ALA A 525 11.38 -29.89 25.75
C ALA A 525 12.22 -29.05 26.72
N THR A 526 12.74 -27.91 26.27
CA THR A 526 13.46 -26.95 27.12
C THR A 526 12.52 -26.29 28.13
N LYS A 527 11.31 -25.90 27.73
CA LYS A 527 10.28 -25.36 28.64
C LYS A 527 9.88 -26.38 29.71
N GLU A 528 9.66 -27.64 29.35
CA GLU A 528 9.36 -28.70 30.30
C GLU A 528 10.48 -28.91 31.33
N LYS A 529 11.75 -28.84 30.91
CA LYS A 529 12.89 -28.90 31.83
C LYS A 529 12.90 -27.70 32.79
N LEU A 530 12.68 -26.49 32.27
CA LEU A 530 12.61 -25.27 33.08
C LEU A 530 11.45 -25.27 34.06
N LEU A 531 10.34 -25.97 33.79
CA LEU A 531 9.22 -26.09 34.73
C LEU A 531 9.49 -27.09 35.86
N ASN A 532 10.25 -28.14 35.57
CA ASN A 532 10.41 -29.29 36.47
C ASN A 532 11.73 -29.29 37.27
N VAL A 533 12.73 -28.52 36.85
CA VAL A 533 14.06 -28.48 37.48
C VAL A 533 14.49 -27.03 37.71
N SER A 534 14.95 -26.70 38.92
CA SER A 534 15.63 -25.43 39.17
C SER A 534 17.01 -25.46 38.51
N VAL A 535 17.12 -24.81 37.34
CA VAL A 535 18.36 -24.75 36.56
C VAL A 535 19.04 -23.40 36.81
N THR A 536 20.31 -23.42 37.19
CA THR A 536 21.14 -22.21 37.41
C THR A 536 21.92 -21.78 36.17
N GLU A 537 22.01 -22.64 35.15
CA GLU A 537 22.71 -22.38 33.89
C GLU A 537 21.74 -22.37 32.70
N PRO A 538 22.03 -21.61 31.62
CA PRO A 538 21.22 -21.63 30.41
C PRO A 538 21.18 -23.04 29.80
N ILE A 539 19.99 -23.57 29.53
CA ILE A 539 19.84 -24.85 28.84
C ILE A 539 20.33 -24.67 27.39
N GLN A 540 21.31 -25.47 26.99
CA GLN A 540 21.84 -25.47 25.63
C GLN A 540 20.86 -26.16 24.66
N GLN A 541 20.72 -25.56 23.48
CA GLN A 541 20.00 -26.13 22.34
C GLN A 541 20.60 -27.49 21.95
N SER A 542 19.76 -28.44 21.53
CA SER A 542 20.26 -29.73 21.06
C SER A 542 21.02 -29.61 19.74
N GLY A 543 21.94 -30.54 19.48
CA GLY A 543 22.66 -30.58 18.20
C GLY A 543 21.75 -30.77 16.98
N LEU A 544 20.61 -31.46 17.15
CA LEU A 544 19.58 -31.59 16.12
C LEU A 544 18.90 -30.25 15.83
N ALA A 545 18.56 -29.49 16.87
CA ALA A 545 17.98 -28.16 16.71
C ALA A 545 18.97 -27.17 16.09
N ALA A 546 20.25 -27.22 16.46
CA ALA A 546 21.28 -26.38 15.85
C ALA A 546 21.46 -26.69 14.34
N LEU A 547 21.39 -27.98 13.96
CA LEU A 547 21.41 -28.37 12.55
C LEU A 547 20.15 -27.88 11.81
N ALA A 548 18.97 -28.09 12.39
CA ALA A 548 17.70 -27.66 11.80
C ALA A 548 17.63 -26.12 11.60
N GLU A 549 18.24 -25.34 12.49
CA GLU A 549 18.32 -23.88 12.34
C GLU A 549 19.19 -23.45 11.15
N ILE A 550 20.33 -24.12 10.95
CA ILE A 550 21.22 -23.88 9.80
C ILE A 550 20.51 -24.30 8.50
N GLU A 551 19.95 -25.50 8.46
CA GLU A 551 19.24 -26.03 7.28
C GLU A 551 18.03 -25.15 6.94
N LEU A 552 17.27 -24.69 7.93
CA LEU A 552 16.15 -23.76 7.72
C LEU A 552 16.61 -22.46 7.07
N ALA A 553 17.72 -21.87 7.52
CA ALA A 553 18.22 -20.61 6.99
C ALA A 553 18.69 -20.72 5.52
N ASP A 554 19.14 -21.90 5.10
CA ASP A 554 19.60 -22.19 3.73
C ASP A 554 18.46 -22.54 2.76
N GLU A 555 17.23 -22.78 3.26
CA GLU A 555 16.10 -23.09 2.41
C GLU A 555 15.60 -21.88 1.60
N VAL A 556 15.29 -22.12 0.33
CA VAL A 556 14.68 -21.13 -0.56
C VAL A 556 13.35 -20.63 -0.02
N GLY A 557 12.52 -21.52 0.54
CA GLY A 557 11.25 -21.16 1.17
C GLY A 557 11.43 -20.24 2.38
N TYR A 558 12.56 -20.36 3.09
CA TYR A 558 12.87 -19.43 4.16
C TYR A 558 13.29 -18.07 3.61
N THR A 559 14.26 -18.02 2.70
CA THR A 559 14.77 -16.76 2.14
C THR A 559 13.71 -16.00 1.32
N ALA A 560 12.89 -16.68 0.53
CA ALA A 560 11.88 -16.05 -0.33
C ALA A 560 10.58 -15.67 0.39
N ILE A 561 10.27 -16.32 1.52
CA ILE A 561 9.00 -16.12 2.26
C ILE A 561 9.27 -15.89 3.74
N LEU A 562 9.79 -16.86 4.48
CA LEU A 562 9.76 -16.82 5.95
C LEU A 562 10.65 -15.73 6.58
N ALA A 563 11.71 -15.30 5.89
CA ALA A 563 12.68 -14.34 6.41
C ALA A 563 12.02 -13.01 6.79
N ILE A 564 11.19 -12.44 5.90
CA ILE A 564 10.50 -11.17 6.17
C ILE A 564 9.45 -11.32 7.29
N PHE A 565 8.71 -12.43 7.32
CA PHE A 565 7.77 -12.73 8.41
C PHE A 565 8.49 -12.87 9.75
N ASN A 566 9.66 -13.52 9.76
CA ASN A 566 10.48 -13.66 10.96
C ASN A 566 10.97 -12.30 11.45
N GLN A 567 11.43 -11.44 10.55
CA GLN A 567 11.88 -10.09 10.88
C GLN A 567 10.75 -9.23 11.47
N VAL A 568 9.58 -9.20 10.82
CA VAL A 568 8.42 -8.42 11.28
C VAL A 568 7.90 -8.95 12.60
N TYR A 569 7.71 -10.27 12.73
CA TYR A 569 7.21 -10.87 13.96
C TYR A 569 8.21 -10.74 15.12
N ALA A 570 9.51 -10.83 14.85
CA ALA A 570 10.54 -10.57 15.87
C ALA A 570 10.48 -9.13 16.41
N ARG A 571 10.15 -8.14 15.56
CA ARG A 571 9.94 -6.76 16.01
C ARG A 571 8.71 -6.64 16.91
N LEU A 572 7.61 -7.33 16.58
CA LEU A 572 6.41 -7.35 17.42
C LEU A 572 6.69 -7.95 18.81
N LEU A 573 7.49 -9.02 18.87
CA LEU A 573 7.87 -9.65 20.14
C LEU A 573 8.93 -8.86 20.92
N ASN A 574 9.54 -7.83 20.33
CA ASN A 574 10.65 -7.11 20.93
C ASN A 574 10.22 -6.34 22.19
N SER A 575 9.00 -5.79 22.21
CA SER A 575 8.44 -5.11 23.39
C SER A 575 8.29 -6.08 24.57
N GLU A 576 7.70 -7.27 24.34
CA GLU A 576 7.60 -8.34 25.33
C GLU A 576 9.00 -8.81 25.80
N LEU A 577 9.98 -8.90 24.89
CA LEU A 577 11.37 -9.26 25.21
C LEU A 577 12.06 -8.23 26.11
N GLN A 578 11.91 -6.93 25.83
CA GLN A 578 12.47 -5.87 26.65
C GLN A 578 11.84 -5.84 28.04
N GLN A 579 10.52 -6.03 28.14
CA GLN A 579 9.85 -6.16 29.44
C GLN A 579 10.41 -7.32 30.26
N ILE A 580 10.74 -8.47 29.65
CA ILE A 580 11.37 -9.60 30.36
C ILE A 580 12.75 -9.24 30.91
N GLN A 581 13.52 -8.40 30.21
CA GLN A 581 14.85 -7.99 30.63
C GLN A 581 14.83 -6.99 31.80
N HIS A 582 13.78 -6.16 31.87
CA HIS A 582 13.79 -4.98 32.74
C HIS A 582 12.71 -4.95 33.82
N ASN A 583 11.69 -5.83 33.76
CA ASN A 583 10.64 -5.88 34.78
C ASN A 583 11.16 -6.51 36.09
N ILE A 584 11.00 -5.74 37.18
CA ILE A 584 11.39 -6.09 38.56
C ILE A 584 10.49 -7.19 39.14
N GLU A 585 9.29 -7.41 38.57
CA GLU A 585 8.36 -8.47 38.98
C GLU A 585 8.88 -9.89 38.67
N TYR A 586 9.79 -10.06 37.70
CA TYR A 586 10.41 -11.37 37.45
C TYR A 586 11.48 -11.65 38.51
N SER A 587 11.04 -12.41 39.51
CA SER A 587 11.79 -12.68 40.74
C SER A 587 12.94 -13.67 40.58
N SER A 588 12.99 -14.42 39.47
CA SER A 588 14.03 -15.43 39.21
C SER A 588 14.50 -15.48 37.75
N ASP A 589 15.76 -15.83 37.52
CA ASP A 589 16.32 -16.04 36.18
C ASP A 589 15.63 -17.19 35.42
N GLN A 590 15.10 -18.18 36.16
CA GLN A 590 14.30 -19.28 35.62
C GLN A 590 13.00 -18.78 34.98
N GLU A 591 12.31 -17.82 35.62
CA GLU A 591 11.08 -17.22 35.10
C GLU A 591 11.34 -16.38 33.83
N ARG A 592 12.45 -15.63 33.81
CA ARG A 592 12.90 -14.91 32.62
C ARG A 592 13.23 -15.84 31.46
N GLN A 593 13.94 -16.94 31.73
CA GLN A 593 14.25 -17.95 30.72
C GLN A 593 12.97 -18.62 30.18
N LEU A 594 12.01 -18.95 31.05
CA LEU A 594 10.74 -19.54 30.63
C LEU A 594 9.95 -18.62 29.70
N LYS A 595 9.86 -17.33 30.02
CA LYS A 595 9.18 -16.35 29.15
C LYS A 595 9.89 -16.18 27.80
N ARG A 596 11.23 -16.10 27.78
CA ARG A 596 11.99 -16.06 26.50
C ARG A 596 11.72 -17.29 25.64
N SER A 597 11.69 -18.47 26.24
CA SER A 597 11.37 -19.71 25.53
C SER A 597 9.92 -19.72 25.03
N ASP A 598 8.97 -19.12 25.76
CA ASP A 598 7.59 -18.98 25.29
C ASP A 598 7.48 -18.07 24.06
N LEU A 599 8.13 -16.90 24.07
CA LEU A 599 8.19 -16.01 22.91
C LEU A 599 8.86 -16.67 21.70
N ASN A 600 9.93 -17.43 21.92
CA ASN A 600 10.58 -18.18 20.84
C ASN A 600 9.65 -19.27 20.27
N SER A 601 8.93 -20.00 21.12
CA SER A 601 7.92 -20.99 20.68
C SER A 601 6.81 -20.33 19.86
N LYS A 602 6.27 -19.18 20.30
CA LYS A 602 5.29 -18.38 19.53
C LYS A 602 5.82 -18.02 18.14
N ARG A 603 7.05 -17.49 18.07
CA ARG A 603 7.71 -17.14 16.80
C ARG A 603 7.86 -18.32 15.86
N LEU A 604 8.37 -19.45 16.34
CA LEU A 604 8.57 -20.64 15.51
C LEU A 604 7.24 -21.22 15.01
N LYS A 605 6.21 -21.26 15.86
CA LYS A 605 4.85 -21.69 15.48
C LYS A 605 4.23 -20.76 14.44
N PHE A 606 4.44 -19.45 14.56
CA PHE A 606 4.02 -18.48 13.56
C PHE A 606 4.64 -18.77 12.18
N LEU A 607 5.98 -18.95 12.12
CA LEU A 607 6.66 -19.30 10.88
C LEU A 607 6.21 -20.64 10.32
N TYR A 608 5.94 -21.63 11.17
CA TYR A 608 5.39 -22.92 10.76
C TYR A 608 4.02 -22.74 10.09
N THR A 609 3.16 -21.89 10.64
CA THR A 609 1.87 -21.56 10.02
C THR A 609 2.05 -20.84 8.68
N VAL A 610 2.93 -19.84 8.58
CA VAL A 610 3.21 -19.12 7.33
C VAL A 610 3.68 -20.09 6.23
N ALA A 611 4.60 -21.00 6.56
CA ALA A 611 5.11 -22.01 5.63
C ALA A 611 4.00 -22.95 5.15
N GLY A 612 3.17 -23.43 6.09
CA GLY A 612 2.06 -24.33 5.80
C GLY A 612 0.97 -23.70 4.94
N VAL A 613 0.60 -22.44 5.23
CA VAL A 613 -0.36 -21.67 4.43
C VAL A 613 0.17 -21.46 3.01
N ASN A 614 1.41 -20.99 2.86
CA ASN A 614 1.99 -20.76 1.53
C ASN A 614 2.06 -22.04 0.70
N ARG A 615 2.44 -23.18 1.32
CA ARG A 615 2.42 -24.48 0.66
C ARG A 615 1.02 -24.82 0.11
N GLN A 616 -0.01 -24.63 0.93
CA GLN A 616 -1.41 -24.87 0.52
C GLN A 616 -1.88 -23.94 -0.60
N ILE A 617 -1.47 -22.66 -0.60
CA ILE A 617 -1.84 -21.72 -1.65
C ILE A 617 -1.17 -22.12 -2.98
N ILE A 618 0.09 -22.57 -2.95
CA ILE A 618 0.79 -23.08 -4.14
C ILE A 618 0.08 -24.32 -4.69
N ASP A 619 -0.23 -25.30 -3.82
CA ASP A 619 -0.96 -26.52 -4.20
C ASP A 619 -2.29 -26.14 -4.87
N TYR A 620 -3.05 -25.23 -4.27
CA TYR A 620 -4.31 -24.73 -4.82
C TYR A 620 -4.13 -24.08 -6.19
N ALA A 621 -3.14 -23.20 -6.36
CA ALA A 621 -2.89 -22.53 -7.63
C ALA A 621 -2.57 -23.52 -8.76
N ILE A 622 -1.71 -24.52 -8.49
CA ILE A 622 -1.35 -25.57 -9.45
C ILE A 622 -2.57 -26.45 -9.77
N GLU A 623 -3.33 -26.88 -8.76
CA GLU A 623 -4.52 -27.71 -8.96
C GLU A 623 -5.62 -27.03 -9.78
N GLN A 624 -5.93 -25.76 -9.47
CA GLN A 624 -6.94 -25.02 -10.22
C GLN A 624 -6.54 -24.83 -11.67
N HIS A 625 -5.24 -24.65 -11.92
CA HIS A 625 -4.71 -24.55 -13.26
C HIS A 625 -4.81 -25.87 -14.04
N GLY A 626 -4.46 -27.00 -13.41
CA GLY A 626 -4.63 -28.33 -13.98
C GLY A 626 -6.10 -28.67 -14.29
N LYS A 627 -7.02 -28.33 -13.37
CA LYS A 627 -8.47 -28.52 -13.58
C LYS A 627 -9.01 -27.70 -14.76
N LYS A 628 -8.50 -26.49 -15.02
CA LYS A 628 -8.89 -25.74 -16.23
C LYS A 628 -8.54 -26.49 -17.52
N GLN A 629 -7.43 -27.24 -17.55
CA GLN A 629 -7.05 -28.05 -18.70
C GLN A 629 -7.88 -29.32 -18.84
N ASP A 630 -8.25 -29.96 -17.72
CA ASP A 630 -8.98 -31.24 -17.69
C ASP A 630 -10.50 -31.09 -17.80
N VAL A 631 -11.08 -29.90 -17.62
CA VAL A 631 -12.55 -29.68 -17.70
C VAL A 631 -13.01 -29.58 -19.17
N VAL A 632 -12.77 -30.65 -19.92
CA VAL A 632 -13.64 -31.10 -21.01
C VAL A 632 -14.76 -31.93 -20.37
N GLY A 633 -15.71 -31.22 -19.76
CA GLY A 633 -17.01 -31.78 -19.38
C GLY A 633 -17.05 -32.47 -18.03
N GLU A 634 -17.19 -31.71 -16.95
CA GLU A 634 -18.00 -32.12 -15.80
C GLU A 634 -18.39 -30.89 -14.96
N LYS A 635 -19.55 -30.94 -14.30
CA LYS A 635 -20.07 -29.87 -13.45
C LYS A 635 -19.20 -29.71 -12.19
N PRO A 636 -19.00 -28.49 -11.66
CA PRO A 636 -18.24 -28.32 -10.44
C PRO A 636 -18.96 -28.97 -9.26
N ARG A 637 -18.23 -29.75 -8.47
CA ARG A 637 -18.64 -30.16 -7.13
C ARG A 637 -18.26 -29.04 -6.17
N GLU A 638 -19.24 -28.59 -5.40
CA GLU A 638 -19.01 -27.80 -4.18
C GLU A 638 -18.18 -28.65 -3.22
N GLU A 639 -16.94 -28.24 -2.94
CA GLU A 639 -16.21 -28.50 -1.70
C GLU A 639 -14.76 -28.00 -1.84
N VAL A 640 -14.55 -26.69 -1.59
CA VAL A 640 -13.35 -26.20 -0.90
C VAL A 640 -13.81 -25.02 -0.02
N ILE A 641 -14.38 -25.36 1.13
CA ILE A 641 -14.59 -24.40 2.22
C ILE A 641 -13.28 -24.36 3.00
N SER A 642 -12.70 -23.17 3.10
CA SER A 642 -11.49 -22.88 3.88
C SER A 642 -11.55 -23.45 5.31
N PRO A 643 -10.49 -24.10 5.82
CA PRO A 643 -10.40 -24.51 7.22
C PRO A 643 -10.23 -23.33 8.21
N PHE A 644 -10.14 -22.07 7.75
CA PHE A 644 -9.84 -20.90 8.58
C PHE A 644 -11.05 -20.11 9.10
N ARG A 645 -12.27 -20.67 9.04
CA ARG A 645 -13.48 -20.03 9.62
C ARG A 645 -13.91 -20.68 10.93
N GLN A 646 -13.05 -20.65 11.95
CA GLN A 646 -13.47 -20.95 13.33
C GLN A 646 -13.04 -19.86 14.32
N ASP A 647 -13.56 -18.65 14.14
CA ASP A 647 -13.82 -17.73 15.26
C ASP A 647 -15.31 -17.33 15.26
N PRO A 648 -16.07 -17.59 16.33
CA PRO A 648 -17.51 -17.30 16.43
C PRO A 648 -17.91 -15.82 16.39
N LYS A 649 -17.00 -14.83 16.41
CA LYS A 649 -17.38 -13.41 16.38
C LYS A 649 -17.58 -12.79 14.98
N VAL A 650 -17.31 -13.53 13.90
CA VAL A 650 -17.56 -13.06 12.51
C VAL A 650 -18.84 -13.72 11.96
N SER A 651 -19.99 -13.36 12.51
CA SER A 651 -21.30 -13.89 12.07
C SER A 651 -22.25 -12.79 11.59
N ARG A 652 -21.87 -12.03 10.56
CA ARG A 652 -22.82 -11.17 9.81
C ARG A 652 -22.55 -11.01 8.32
N LEU A 653 -22.21 -12.09 7.60
CA LEU A 653 -22.30 -12.10 6.14
C LEU A 653 -22.93 -13.42 5.66
N LYS A 654 -24.23 -13.38 5.36
CA LYS A 654 -24.94 -14.47 4.68
C LYS A 654 -24.77 -14.29 3.18
N TRP A 655 -24.05 -15.20 2.55
CA TRP A 655 -24.05 -15.35 1.10
C TRP A 655 -25.03 -16.46 0.71
N LYS A 656 -26.02 -16.11 -0.11
CA LYS A 656 -26.83 -17.07 -0.87
C LYS A 656 -27.17 -16.42 -2.21
N GLN A 657 -26.60 -16.95 -3.29
CA GLN A 657 -27.40 -17.39 -4.43
C GLN A 657 -26.54 -18.20 -5.41
N GLU A 658 -26.94 -19.44 -5.62
CA GLU A 658 -26.51 -20.31 -6.71
C GLU A 658 -27.29 -19.93 -7.98
N PHE A 659 -26.62 -19.91 -9.14
CA PHE A 659 -27.28 -19.78 -10.44
C PHE A 659 -26.81 -20.88 -11.40
N THR A 660 -27.75 -21.54 -12.08
CA THR A 660 -27.50 -22.39 -13.26
C THR A 660 -28.64 -22.29 -14.29
N GLU A 661 -28.41 -21.56 -15.38
CA GLU A 661 -28.71 -21.82 -16.82
C GLU A 661 -28.53 -20.48 -17.55
N MET A 662 -27.61 -20.40 -18.53
CA MET A 662 -27.16 -19.17 -19.24
C MET A 662 -27.65 -17.84 -18.63
N ASP A 663 -26.99 -17.38 -17.57
CA ASP A 663 -27.38 -16.13 -16.93
C ASP A 663 -27.00 -14.96 -17.84
N VAL A 664 -27.99 -14.12 -18.16
CA VAL A 664 -27.76 -12.88 -18.90
C VAL A 664 -27.71 -11.73 -17.90
N LYS A 665 -26.55 -11.08 -17.80
CA LYS A 665 -26.37 -9.88 -16.99
C LYS A 665 -26.40 -8.66 -17.89
N ASN A 666 -27.36 -7.78 -17.63
CA ASN A 666 -27.40 -6.46 -18.24
C ASN A 666 -26.78 -5.45 -17.28
N VAL A 667 -25.87 -4.64 -17.81
CA VAL A 667 -25.33 -3.46 -17.13
C VAL A 667 -25.97 -2.24 -17.77
N TYR A 668 -26.33 -1.24 -16.97
CA TYR A 668 -27.05 -0.05 -17.40
C TYR A 668 -26.25 1.22 -17.10
N TYR A 669 -26.44 2.25 -17.91
CA TYR A 669 -26.04 3.62 -17.61
C TYR A 669 -26.94 4.22 -16.51
N PRO A 670 -26.53 5.31 -15.83
CA PRO A 670 -27.39 6.02 -14.87
C PRO A 670 -28.73 6.49 -15.46
N SER A 671 -28.79 6.74 -16.77
CA SER A 671 -30.03 7.04 -17.51
C SER A 671 -31.00 5.86 -17.62
N GLY A 672 -30.54 4.63 -17.33
CA GLY A 672 -31.28 3.40 -17.54
C GLY A 672 -31.08 2.76 -18.92
N ALA A 673 -30.30 3.36 -19.82
CA ALA A 673 -29.93 2.76 -21.10
C ALA A 673 -29.04 1.52 -20.89
N ILE A 674 -29.17 0.49 -21.74
CA ILE A 674 -28.34 -0.71 -21.68
C ILE A 674 -26.91 -0.32 -22.07
N ARG A 675 -25.96 -0.58 -21.18
CA ARG A 675 -24.53 -0.37 -21.37
C ARG A 675 -23.82 -1.63 -21.85
N GLY A 676 -24.26 -2.79 -21.39
CA GLY A 676 -23.66 -4.06 -21.76
C GLY A 676 -24.56 -5.24 -21.47
N VAL A 677 -24.40 -6.29 -22.27
CA VAL A 677 -25.10 -7.57 -22.12
C VAL A 677 -24.05 -8.66 -22.12
N PHE A 678 -24.03 -9.46 -21.05
CA PHE A 678 -23.04 -10.49 -20.84
C PHE A 678 -23.73 -11.81 -20.57
N HIS A 679 -23.25 -12.87 -21.22
CA HIS A 679 -23.76 -14.21 -21.02
C HIS A 679 -22.79 -15.01 -20.17
N PHE A 680 -23.30 -15.71 -19.17
CA PHE A 680 -22.51 -16.51 -18.24
C PHE A 680 -22.99 -17.96 -18.21
N LYS A 681 -22.05 -18.89 -18.00
CA LYS A 681 -22.34 -20.30 -17.72
C LYS A 681 -21.42 -20.77 -16.59
N ALA A 682 -22.01 -21.24 -15.49
CA ALA A 682 -21.29 -21.65 -14.28
C ALA A 682 -20.34 -20.55 -13.74
N GLY A 683 -20.82 -19.30 -13.70
CA GLY A 683 -20.07 -18.14 -13.19
C GLY A 683 -19.01 -17.56 -14.14
N LEU A 684 -18.77 -18.17 -15.30
CA LEU A 684 -17.79 -17.72 -16.30
C LEU A 684 -18.48 -17.14 -17.54
N LEU A 685 -17.87 -16.15 -18.19
CA LEU A 685 -18.38 -15.62 -19.47
C LEU A 685 -18.48 -16.75 -20.52
N HIS A 686 -19.64 -16.90 -21.14
CA HIS A 686 -19.92 -17.98 -22.08
C HIS A 686 -21.04 -17.58 -23.03
N GLY A 687 -20.69 -17.42 -24.30
CA GLY A 687 -21.56 -16.88 -25.35
C GLY A 687 -21.16 -15.46 -25.75
N PHE A 688 -22.06 -14.79 -26.47
CA PHE A 688 -21.81 -13.44 -26.95
C PHE A 688 -21.88 -12.42 -25.81
N SER A 689 -20.94 -11.50 -25.73
CA SER A 689 -21.07 -10.30 -24.91
C SER A 689 -21.05 -9.08 -25.82
N ALA A 690 -21.80 -8.05 -25.45
CA ALA A 690 -21.89 -6.84 -26.24
C ALA A 690 -21.92 -5.61 -25.35
N PHE A 691 -21.31 -4.53 -25.83
CA PHE A 691 -21.26 -3.23 -25.19
C PHE A 691 -21.97 -2.21 -26.06
N TYR A 692 -22.62 -1.25 -25.43
CA TYR A 692 -23.42 -0.22 -26.08
C TYR A 692 -23.09 1.15 -25.50
N ASN A 693 -23.16 2.19 -26.32
CA ASN A 693 -23.18 3.58 -25.86
C ASN A 693 -24.56 3.93 -25.29
N GLU A 694 -24.68 5.11 -24.69
CA GLU A 694 -25.93 5.52 -24.01
C GLU A 694 -27.11 5.72 -24.98
N ASP A 695 -26.84 5.95 -26.26
CA ASP A 695 -27.82 6.02 -27.34
C ASP A 695 -28.22 4.64 -27.91
N GLY A 696 -27.65 3.55 -27.38
CA GLY A 696 -27.90 2.16 -27.79
C GLY A 696 -27.10 1.68 -29.01
N GLY A 697 -26.17 2.48 -29.52
CA GLY A 697 -25.20 2.08 -30.54
C GLY A 697 -24.18 1.09 -29.99
N ILE A 698 -23.87 0.04 -30.75
CA ILE A 698 -22.91 -1.00 -30.31
C ILE A 698 -21.48 -0.44 -30.32
N LEU A 699 -20.74 -0.68 -29.24
CA LEU A 699 -19.33 -0.30 -29.07
C LEU A 699 -18.40 -1.50 -29.19
N ALA A 700 -18.85 -2.68 -28.76
CA ALA A 700 -18.09 -3.91 -28.91
C ALA A 700 -19.00 -5.14 -28.92
N LYS A 701 -18.53 -6.20 -29.55
CA LYS A 701 -19.17 -7.52 -29.57
C LYS A 701 -18.08 -8.58 -29.52
N ASP A 702 -18.15 -9.41 -28.50
CA ASP A 702 -17.19 -10.47 -28.22
C ASP A 702 -17.90 -11.81 -28.12
N PHE A 703 -17.18 -12.89 -28.35
CA PHE A 703 -17.62 -14.22 -27.99
C PHE A 703 -16.67 -14.82 -26.96
N PHE A 704 -17.24 -15.44 -25.93
CA PHE A 704 -16.51 -16.11 -24.89
C PHE A 704 -16.89 -17.59 -24.84
N PHE A 705 -15.90 -18.44 -24.63
CA PHE A 705 -16.10 -19.85 -24.34
C PHE A 705 -15.43 -20.21 -23.02
N LYS A 706 -16.25 -20.38 -21.96
CA LYS A 706 -15.81 -20.79 -20.61
C LYS A 706 -14.82 -19.81 -19.96
N GLY A 707 -15.09 -18.52 -20.11
CA GLY A 707 -14.32 -17.43 -19.51
C GLY A 707 -13.20 -16.90 -20.40
N GLU A 708 -12.89 -17.57 -21.51
CA GLU A 708 -11.87 -17.14 -22.47
C GLU A 708 -12.51 -16.58 -23.73
N GLN A 709 -11.93 -15.53 -24.31
CA GLN A 709 -12.38 -14.98 -25.59
C GLN A 709 -12.08 -16.00 -26.70
N ASP A 710 -13.07 -16.36 -27.50
CA ASP A 710 -12.95 -17.42 -28.51
C ASP A 710 -13.78 -17.07 -29.73
N GLY A 711 -13.17 -17.02 -30.90
CA GLY A 711 -13.79 -16.53 -32.13
C GLY A 711 -13.67 -15.02 -32.33
N GLU A 712 -14.63 -14.45 -33.07
CA GLU A 712 -14.56 -13.08 -33.57
C GLU A 712 -14.93 -12.05 -32.48
N SER A 713 -14.10 -11.01 -32.39
CA SER A 713 -14.33 -9.81 -31.60
C SER A 713 -14.39 -8.59 -32.53
N LEU A 714 -15.41 -7.76 -32.35
CA LEU A 714 -15.67 -6.58 -33.16
C LEU A 714 -15.78 -5.36 -32.25
N TRP A 715 -15.02 -4.32 -32.54
CA TRP A 715 -15.07 -3.05 -31.83
C TRP A 715 -15.49 -1.95 -32.77
N TYR A 716 -16.20 -0.96 -32.25
CA TYR A 716 -16.78 0.13 -33.01
C TYR A 716 -16.46 1.48 -32.36
N TYR A 717 -16.24 2.48 -33.20
CA TYR A 717 -16.27 3.87 -32.79
C TYR A 717 -17.69 4.26 -32.34
N SER A 718 -17.80 5.33 -31.56
CA SER A 718 -19.11 5.88 -31.18
C SER A 718 -19.96 6.33 -32.38
N SER A 719 -19.32 6.58 -33.53
CA SER A 719 -19.99 6.82 -34.82
C SER A 719 -20.70 5.58 -35.40
N GLY A 720 -20.44 4.38 -34.83
CA GLY A 720 -20.90 3.08 -35.32
C GLY A 720 -19.99 2.47 -36.39
N GLN A 721 -18.92 3.16 -36.81
CA GLN A 721 -17.94 2.58 -37.72
C GLN A 721 -17.06 1.55 -37.02
N LEU A 722 -16.67 0.51 -37.75
CA LEU A 722 -15.82 -0.55 -37.21
C LEU A 722 -14.43 0.01 -36.88
N TYR A 723 -14.01 -0.13 -35.63
CA TYR A 723 -12.67 0.21 -35.15
C TYR A 723 -11.73 -0.97 -35.32
N SER A 724 -12.15 -2.17 -34.89
CA SER A 724 -11.33 -3.36 -35.06
C SER A 724 -12.16 -4.61 -35.29
N LYS A 725 -11.54 -5.53 -36.01
CA LYS A 725 -12.01 -6.91 -36.16
C LYS A 725 -10.86 -7.83 -35.81
N GLN A 726 -11.04 -8.53 -34.71
CA GLN A 726 -10.05 -9.39 -34.11
C GLN A 726 -10.59 -10.82 -34.06
N GLU A 727 -9.69 -11.78 -34.06
CA GLU A 727 -10.05 -13.18 -33.91
C GLU A 727 -9.20 -13.80 -32.80
N PHE A 728 -9.84 -14.59 -31.97
CA PHE A 728 -9.27 -15.21 -30.79
C PHE A 728 -9.49 -16.72 -30.82
N SER A 729 -8.60 -17.45 -30.17
CA SER A 729 -8.79 -18.86 -29.88
C SER A 729 -8.22 -19.12 -28.49
N LYS A 730 -9.05 -19.64 -27.58
CA LYS A 730 -8.66 -19.93 -26.18
C LYS A 730 -8.02 -18.72 -25.47
N GLY A 731 -8.63 -17.55 -25.63
CA GLY A 731 -8.18 -16.29 -25.05
C GLY A 731 -6.95 -15.66 -25.72
N LEU A 732 -6.39 -16.28 -26.76
CA LEU A 732 -5.21 -15.78 -27.46
C LEU A 732 -5.57 -15.27 -28.85
N ARG A 733 -4.96 -14.16 -29.30
CA ARG A 733 -5.13 -13.69 -30.68
C ARG A 733 -4.78 -14.81 -31.67
N HIS A 734 -5.67 -15.06 -32.61
CA HIS A 734 -5.54 -16.12 -33.61
C HIS A 734 -6.16 -15.63 -34.92
N GLY A 735 -5.52 -15.85 -36.05
CA GLY A 735 -5.99 -15.32 -37.32
C GLY A 735 -5.71 -13.81 -37.48
N PRO A 736 -6.35 -13.18 -38.48
CA PRO A 736 -6.14 -11.78 -38.82
C PRO A 736 -6.71 -10.84 -37.75
N GLN A 737 -5.97 -9.77 -37.46
CA GLN A 737 -6.36 -8.68 -36.58
C GLN A 737 -6.35 -7.41 -37.41
N LEU A 738 -7.51 -6.83 -37.63
CA LEU A 738 -7.73 -5.69 -38.51
C LEU A 738 -8.13 -4.48 -37.67
N TYR A 739 -7.49 -3.35 -37.92
CA TYR A 739 -7.76 -2.08 -37.24
C TYR A 739 -8.03 -1.01 -38.29
N TYR A 740 -9.04 -0.19 -38.05
CA TYR A 740 -9.55 0.82 -38.97
C TYR A 740 -9.56 2.18 -38.27
N ASP A 741 -9.52 3.26 -39.05
CA ASP A 741 -9.71 4.62 -38.53
C ASP A 741 -11.20 5.00 -38.41
N ILE A 742 -11.47 6.21 -37.90
CA ILE A 742 -12.83 6.71 -37.65
C ILE A 742 -13.64 6.97 -38.93
N GLU A 743 -12.98 6.93 -40.10
CA GLU A 743 -13.59 6.97 -41.42
C GLU A 743 -13.73 5.57 -42.06
N GLY A 744 -13.32 4.52 -41.34
CA GLY A 744 -13.51 3.12 -41.70
C GLY A 744 -12.44 2.59 -42.65
N ARG A 745 -11.33 3.30 -42.80
CA ARG A 745 -10.20 2.89 -43.64
C ARG A 745 -9.30 1.97 -42.84
N LEU A 746 -8.89 0.85 -43.44
CA LEU A 746 -7.97 -0.09 -42.81
C LEU A 746 -6.62 0.61 -42.56
N ARG A 747 -6.14 0.56 -41.32
CA ARG A 747 -4.87 1.14 -40.86
C ARG A 747 -3.83 0.08 -40.59
N THR A 748 -4.27 -1.05 -40.03
CA THR A 748 -3.36 -2.11 -39.62
C THR A 748 -3.99 -3.47 -39.86
N GLU A 749 -3.21 -4.37 -40.45
CA GLU A 749 -3.54 -5.80 -40.58
C GLU A 749 -2.38 -6.61 -40.01
N LEU A 750 -2.67 -7.37 -38.96
CA LEU A 750 -1.73 -8.27 -38.28
C LEU A 750 -2.23 -9.70 -38.45
N HIS A 751 -1.34 -10.68 -38.41
CA HIS A 751 -1.72 -12.09 -38.35
C HIS A 751 -1.14 -12.71 -37.08
N TYR A 752 -1.97 -13.42 -36.34
CA TYR A 752 -1.55 -14.11 -35.14
C TYR A 752 -1.83 -15.61 -35.23
N GLN A 753 -1.02 -16.40 -34.55
CA GLN A 753 -1.26 -17.81 -34.30
C GLN A 753 -0.96 -18.09 -32.84
N GLN A 754 -2.02 -18.35 -32.06
CA GLN A 754 -1.91 -18.69 -30.63
C GLN A 754 -1.14 -17.61 -29.84
N GLY A 755 -1.55 -16.35 -30.02
CA GLY A 755 -0.99 -15.20 -29.32
C GLY A 755 0.32 -14.66 -29.90
N ARG A 756 0.94 -15.36 -30.87
CA ARG A 756 2.17 -14.91 -31.52
C ARG A 756 1.89 -14.32 -32.89
N MET A 757 2.47 -13.16 -33.19
CA MET A 757 2.37 -12.57 -34.52
C MET A 757 3.17 -13.41 -35.53
N ILE A 758 2.56 -13.72 -36.67
CA ILE A 758 3.15 -14.52 -37.74
C ILE A 758 3.05 -13.77 -39.08
N ASN A 759 3.82 -14.21 -40.08
CA ASN A 759 3.86 -13.64 -41.42
C ASN A 759 4.30 -12.17 -41.45
N SER A 760 3.36 -11.23 -41.51
CA SER A 760 3.66 -9.81 -41.67
C SER A 760 2.57 -8.92 -41.07
N ALA A 761 3.00 -7.80 -40.48
CA ALA A 761 2.16 -6.66 -40.18
C ALA A 761 2.14 -5.72 -41.39
N LYS A 762 0.96 -5.35 -41.83
CA LYS A 762 0.74 -4.35 -42.89
C LYS A 762 0.18 -3.09 -42.25
N LEU A 763 0.81 -1.96 -42.53
CA LEU A 763 0.43 -0.63 -42.06
C LEU A 763 0.05 0.22 -43.27
N TYR A 764 -1.08 0.90 -43.19
CA TYR A 764 -1.67 1.71 -44.25
C TYR A 764 -1.70 3.18 -43.84
N ASP A 765 -1.52 4.09 -44.80
CA ASP A 765 -1.52 5.53 -44.60
C ASP A 765 -2.95 6.12 -44.49
N ALA A 766 -3.06 7.45 -44.37
CA ALA A 766 -4.33 8.17 -44.18
C ALA A 766 -5.28 8.00 -45.37
N GLU A 767 -4.74 7.64 -46.54
CA GLU A 767 -5.49 7.40 -47.75
C GLU A 767 -5.83 5.90 -47.94
N GLY A 768 -5.42 5.04 -47.00
CA GLY A 768 -5.61 3.59 -47.05
C GLY A 768 -4.64 2.87 -47.99
N ILE A 769 -3.54 3.53 -48.38
CA ILE A 769 -2.50 2.97 -49.22
C ILE A 769 -1.49 2.27 -48.32
N LEU A 770 -1.06 1.06 -48.72
CA LEU A 770 -0.09 0.29 -47.97
C LEU A 770 1.25 1.04 -47.89
N GLU A 771 1.58 1.53 -46.69
CA GLU A 771 2.77 2.32 -46.42
C GLU A 771 3.96 1.43 -46.08
N ARG A 772 3.72 0.39 -45.27
CA ARG A 772 4.79 -0.45 -44.71
C ARG A 772 4.34 -1.89 -44.50
N ILE A 773 5.24 -2.82 -44.81
CA ILE A 773 5.12 -4.24 -44.44
C ILE A 773 6.30 -4.59 -43.53
N VAL A 774 6.01 -5.17 -42.36
CA VAL A 774 7.02 -5.70 -41.45
C VAL A 774 6.84 -7.21 -41.39
N THR A 775 7.83 -7.98 -41.84
CA THR A 775 7.80 -9.44 -41.82
C THR A 775 8.42 -10.00 -40.55
N PHE A 776 7.76 -11.00 -39.96
CA PHE A 776 8.20 -11.70 -38.75
C PHE A 776 8.64 -13.12 -39.11
N ALA A 777 9.64 -13.64 -38.40
CA ALA A 777 10.05 -15.02 -38.56
C ALA A 777 8.92 -15.95 -38.06
N ASN A 778 8.47 -16.87 -38.89
CA ASN A 778 7.53 -17.90 -38.45
C ASN A 778 8.24 -18.78 -37.41
N PRO A 779 7.62 -19.06 -36.25
CA PRO A 779 8.21 -19.94 -35.26
C PRO A 779 8.40 -21.34 -35.85
N SER A 780 9.61 -21.88 -35.71
CA SER A 780 9.99 -23.25 -36.03
C SER A 780 9.37 -24.26 -35.09
#